data_AF-A0A4Q2K1N4-F1
#
_entry.id   AF-A0A4Q2K1N4-F1
#
_cell.length_a   1.000
_cell.length_b   1.000
_cell.length_c   1.000
_cell.angle_alpha   90.00
_cell.angle_beta   90.00
_cell.angle_gamma   90.00
#
_symmetry.space_group_name_H-M   'P 1'
#
loop_
_entity.id
_entity.type
_entity.pdbx_description
1 polymer ?
#
loop_
_entity_poly.entity_id
_entity_poly.type
_entity_poly.pdbx_seq_one_letter_code
_entity_poly.pdbx_strand_id
1 'polypeptide(L)'
;MSARFNIKAADPEAVACLQRELHMPHFIAATLVSRGIDTPEAANRFLSPSLDRDWRDPYTIPGLADVADALEAAIRRGDHILVFGDFDLDGISATTVMTRGLRALGATVTPFIPRRFEEGYAITPAAIERLSQVNPDFLVTVDCGIACKEEVRLLEQRGIQVAITDHHEPSDLVPEGVPVADPKCDAACPSAILAGVGVALKMVQALGGRFGKPHLWRQFTDFATLGTIADLMPMRDENRALVADGLRHINETPRPCIAALLETSGATAKQVTATNLSFSIIPRLNAAGRMGDAQLALDLLLTDSFDEANQLAQRLESVNDQRRAIEAELSEIAKAQAAETYKGQRALVVAGEGWHEGVKGIVASRLVNTYGVPTLLFTIDGDEARGSGRSVGQVNLFKAVESCSDLLLRFGGHEAAVGVTLPTAKLPEFERRLCEYMDALPEGAFHPLITIDACVNLDELTLRNVAQLDALAPFGQEHSVPVYLARDVTLLHCRAVGAERNHFSCSLSNGRTTVAGIMFHCNDIKALMTTDSVVNAAFEVQIDEWKNRRSVKAMLKSLSPARTCAALEACLNPENLSFVSDLYATRDEELCADAPHDPEAIEEYENELEVNRVKWEAMARQDPEQLTEHIVRAIIGDGQLHQAQRDILDNLAAGRSVLGVMVTGRGKSLTFQVHATLRALAAHEASLFVYPLRALIADQAFHLREALARFGITVVTLTGESTVDERRRAFAGLADGSVDIALTTPEFLAWHADSFAYTGRVKFVVVDEAHHVGLARAGQRDAYATIGTAVRRLGNPTVLALTATADDECAAAVRRELPIDVCVFDSADRPNLRLDDRRNVPSRDNYLANLVATGEKTVVFVNSREQSVAVARALRKHAPQVAPLIGFYNAGLSRSERKRIEQLFRTDALLVLIATSAFGEGVDIPNIRHVVLYHMPFNEIEFNQMSGRAGRDGKPACVHLLFSRNDCALNERILADMTPCHDSLAQVYRKLRDMQRASDTLFFTTSDAELAKNVSTDIFPVNTSSVTCAVAVFRELGLIEAHAMFGPDGLVRSIHVKDTQSKVQLTDSVRYREGLDEREIFHTFRDWVMRSNAADLQRRVSHPILPSDAQAKGAQHDEAE
;
A
#
# COMPACT_ATOMS: atom_id res chain seq x y z
N MET A 1 16.72 -10.68 11.20
CA MET A 1 15.76 -10.23 12.24
C MET A 1 14.92 -9.09 11.67
N SER A 2 13.60 -9.08 11.89
CA SER A 2 12.72 -8.01 11.37
C SER A 2 12.92 -6.71 12.15
N ALA A 3 13.34 -5.64 11.47
CA ALA A 3 13.45 -4.30 12.07
C ALA A 3 12.07 -3.81 12.52
N ARG A 4 12.03 -3.04 13.61
CA ARG A 4 10.79 -2.36 14.04
C ARG A 4 10.72 -1.00 13.35
N PHE A 5 9.52 -0.60 12.93
CA PHE A 5 9.29 0.71 12.33
C PHE A 5 8.68 1.66 13.36
N ASN A 6 9.32 2.81 13.57
CA ASN A 6 8.76 3.93 14.33
C ASN A 6 8.39 5.05 13.36
N ILE A 7 7.11 5.29 13.14
CA ILE A 7 6.65 6.31 12.19
C ILE A 7 6.47 7.61 12.95
N LYS A 8 7.21 8.65 12.56
CA LYS A 8 7.05 9.97 13.14
C LYS A 8 5.66 10.52 12.81
N ALA A 9 5.03 11.15 13.80
CA ALA A 9 3.77 11.85 13.59
C ALA A 9 4.01 13.14 12.78
N ALA A 10 3.10 13.45 11.87
CA ALA A 10 3.04 14.72 11.16
C ALA A 10 1.59 15.21 11.20
N ASP A 11 1.38 16.47 11.59
CA ASP A 11 0.06 17.09 11.60
C ASP A 11 -0.47 17.21 10.16
N PRO A 12 -1.59 16.55 9.81
CA PRO A 12 -2.14 16.60 8.46
C PRO A 12 -2.49 18.01 7.98
N GLU A 13 -2.88 18.92 8.88
CA GLU A 13 -3.21 20.31 8.50
C GLU A 13 -1.97 21.10 8.10
N ALA A 14 -0.91 21.02 8.90
CA ALA A 14 0.40 21.60 8.57
C ALA A 14 0.95 21.03 7.26
N VAL A 15 0.83 19.71 7.04
CA VAL A 15 1.27 19.07 5.80
C VAL A 15 0.52 19.64 4.59
N ALA A 16 -0.82 19.72 4.66
CA ALA A 16 -1.64 20.27 3.58
C ALA A 16 -1.30 21.75 3.31
N CYS A 17 -1.01 22.53 4.35
CA CYS A 17 -0.57 23.92 4.25
C CYS A 17 0.73 24.03 3.45
N LEU A 18 1.78 23.30 3.83
CA LEU A 18 3.07 23.31 3.13
C LEU A 18 2.95 22.85 1.68
N GLN A 19 2.14 21.81 1.41
CA GLN A 19 1.89 21.35 0.03
C GLN A 19 1.29 22.46 -0.85
N ARG A 20 0.32 23.21 -0.31
CA ARG A 20 -0.37 24.28 -1.04
C ARG A 20 0.53 25.50 -1.26
N GLU A 21 1.16 26.01 -0.20
CA GLU A 21 1.92 27.27 -0.23
C GLU A 21 3.27 27.12 -0.93
N LEU A 22 3.92 25.95 -0.81
CA LEU A 22 5.27 25.73 -1.33
C LEU A 22 5.30 24.79 -2.54
N HIS A 23 4.14 24.32 -3.02
CA HIS A 23 4.00 23.43 -4.17
C HIS A 23 4.85 22.14 -4.09
N MET A 24 5.03 21.60 -2.88
CA MET A 24 5.84 20.41 -2.63
C MET A 24 5.01 19.11 -2.56
N PRO A 25 5.59 17.95 -2.93
CA PRO A 25 4.96 16.63 -2.76
C PRO A 25 4.61 16.33 -1.30
N HIS A 26 3.57 15.52 -1.09
CA HIS A 26 3.08 15.16 0.24
C HIS A 26 4.18 14.55 1.12
N PHE A 27 4.92 13.56 0.62
CA PHE A 27 5.97 12.91 1.41
C PHE A 27 7.11 13.86 1.84
N ILE A 28 7.37 14.94 1.09
CA ILE A 28 8.36 15.98 1.45
C ILE A 28 7.80 16.90 2.53
N ALA A 29 6.57 17.38 2.36
CA ALA A 29 5.87 18.18 3.37
C ALA A 29 5.75 17.42 4.69
N ALA A 30 5.32 16.15 4.65
CA ALA A 30 5.24 15.28 5.81
C ALA A 30 6.60 15.10 6.51
N THR A 31 7.69 15.01 5.75
CA THR A 31 9.05 14.92 6.30
C THR A 31 9.45 16.21 7.04
N LEU A 32 9.10 17.39 6.51
CA LEU A 32 9.39 18.66 7.18
C LEU A 32 8.59 18.78 8.48
N VAL A 33 7.28 18.53 8.43
CA VAL A 33 6.40 18.60 9.62
C VAL A 33 6.82 17.60 10.68
N SER A 34 7.16 16.36 10.30
CA SER A 34 7.61 15.34 11.25
C SER A 34 8.98 15.63 11.87
N ARG A 35 9.73 16.57 11.29
CA ARG A 35 10.98 17.13 11.83
C ARG A 35 10.78 18.47 12.55
N GLY A 36 9.54 18.88 12.82
CA GLY A 36 9.21 20.11 13.55
C GLY A 36 9.21 21.38 12.70
N ILE A 37 9.17 21.25 11.37
CA ILE A 37 9.10 22.37 10.42
C ILE A 37 7.69 22.40 9.83
N ASP A 38 6.79 23.10 10.51
CA ASP A 38 5.33 23.03 10.30
C ASP A 38 4.70 24.29 9.69
N THR A 39 5.48 25.35 9.48
CA THR A 39 5.03 26.61 8.89
C THR A 39 5.75 26.93 7.57
N PRO A 40 5.09 27.61 6.60
CA PRO A 40 5.73 28.01 5.35
C PRO A 40 6.99 28.85 5.54
N GLU A 41 7.01 29.72 6.56
CA GLU A 41 8.15 30.57 6.90
C GLU A 41 9.33 29.73 7.39
N ALA A 42 9.09 28.79 8.31
CA ALA A 42 10.12 27.88 8.82
C ALA A 42 10.68 26.99 7.70
N ALA A 43 9.80 26.47 6.84
CA ALA A 43 10.20 25.65 5.69
C ALA A 43 11.05 26.43 4.68
N ASN A 44 10.64 27.65 4.31
CA ASN A 44 11.42 28.51 3.41
C ASN A 44 12.80 28.85 3.99
N ARG A 45 12.85 29.17 5.30
CA ARG A 45 14.12 29.41 6.00
C ARG A 45 15.02 28.17 5.94
N PHE A 46 14.46 26.99 6.23
CA PHE A 46 15.18 25.73 6.27
C PHE A 46 15.74 25.28 4.90
N LEU A 47 14.94 25.45 3.85
CA LEU A 47 15.28 25.09 2.46
C LEU A 47 16.30 26.05 1.83
N SER A 48 16.48 27.24 2.41
CA SER A 48 17.41 28.27 1.92
C SER A 48 18.44 28.64 3.00
N PRO A 49 19.36 27.73 3.37
CA PRO A 49 20.41 28.04 4.34
C PRO A 49 21.31 29.16 3.82
N SER A 50 21.64 30.13 4.69
CA SER A 50 22.44 31.30 4.28
C SER A 50 23.36 31.74 5.40
N LEU A 51 24.66 31.86 5.11
CA LEU A 51 25.64 32.43 6.04
C LEU A 51 25.30 33.88 6.41
N ASP A 52 24.68 34.67 5.53
CA ASP A 52 24.36 36.07 5.85
C ASP A 52 23.27 36.18 6.92
N ARG A 53 22.36 35.21 6.96
CA ARG A 53 21.23 35.18 7.90
C ARG A 53 21.51 34.34 9.13
N ASP A 54 22.13 33.19 8.97
CA ASP A 54 22.19 32.14 9.99
C ASP A 54 23.53 32.13 10.74
N TRP A 55 24.61 32.68 10.19
CA TRP A 55 25.90 32.77 10.89
C TRP A 55 25.86 33.89 11.95
N ARG A 56 26.01 33.51 13.23
CA ARG A 56 25.81 34.42 14.37
C ARG A 56 27.03 35.31 14.65
N ASP A 57 26.85 36.29 15.52
CA ASP A 57 27.94 37.16 15.98
C ASP A 57 29.00 36.34 16.76
N PRO A 58 30.30 36.38 16.38
CA PRO A 58 31.35 35.65 17.09
C PRO A 58 31.47 36.05 18.57
N TYR A 59 31.12 37.27 18.95
CA TYR A 59 31.23 37.73 20.34
C TYR A 59 30.16 37.15 21.28
N THR A 60 29.23 36.33 20.79
CA THR A 60 28.33 35.56 21.65
C THR A 60 29.02 34.34 22.27
N ILE A 61 30.18 33.92 21.75
CA ILE A 61 30.97 32.83 22.33
C ILE A 61 31.68 33.36 23.58
N PRO A 62 31.47 32.73 24.76
CA PRO A 62 32.14 33.13 25.99
C PRO A 62 33.66 33.23 25.82
N GLY A 63 34.26 34.32 26.29
CA GLY A 63 35.71 34.56 26.27
C GLY A 63 36.34 34.78 24.88
N LEU A 64 35.58 34.70 23.79
CA LEU A 64 36.11 34.94 22.43
C LEU A 64 36.67 36.35 22.26
N ALA A 65 36.05 37.36 22.89
CA ALA A 65 36.56 38.73 22.91
C ALA A 65 37.96 38.81 23.54
N ASP A 66 38.18 38.14 24.68
CA ASP A 66 39.44 38.17 25.42
C ASP A 66 40.55 37.45 24.65
N VAL A 67 40.23 36.32 24.02
CA VAL A 67 41.20 35.63 23.14
C VAL A 67 41.53 36.49 21.91
N ALA A 68 40.54 37.15 21.31
CA ALA A 68 40.77 38.05 20.19
C ALA A 68 41.63 39.26 20.59
N ASP A 69 41.45 39.82 21.79
CA ASP A 69 42.29 40.90 22.35
C ASP A 69 43.74 40.44 22.51
N ALA A 70 43.95 39.25 23.08
CA ALA A 70 45.28 38.69 23.29
C ALA A 70 46.00 38.41 21.96
N LEU A 71 45.31 37.80 20.99
CA LEU A 71 45.85 37.55 19.65
C LEU A 71 46.14 38.85 18.90
N GLU A 72 45.23 39.83 18.92
CA GLU A 72 45.47 41.13 18.30
C GLU A 72 46.73 41.80 18.87
N ALA A 73 46.89 41.76 20.19
CA ALA A 73 48.08 42.30 20.85
C ALA A 73 49.37 41.57 20.41
N ALA A 74 49.35 40.24 20.33
CA ALA A 74 50.47 39.43 19.87
C ALA A 74 50.85 39.76 18.41
N ILE A 75 49.85 39.85 17.52
CA ILE A 75 50.07 40.22 16.11
C ILE A 75 50.71 41.62 16.01
N ARG A 76 50.22 42.60 16.78
CA ARG A 76 50.74 43.98 16.76
C ARG A 76 52.16 44.10 17.32
N ARG A 77 52.54 43.24 18.27
CA ARG A 77 53.92 43.17 18.80
C ARG A 77 54.89 42.48 17.84
N GLY A 78 54.38 41.73 16.86
CA GLY A 78 55.20 40.93 15.96
C GLY A 78 55.66 39.61 16.59
N ASP A 79 54.93 39.13 17.60
CA ASP A 79 55.20 37.88 18.31
C ASP A 79 55.17 36.68 17.34
N HIS A 80 56.00 35.67 17.61
CA HIS A 80 55.90 34.38 16.95
C HIS A 80 54.76 33.56 17.57
N ILE A 81 53.68 33.41 16.82
CA ILE A 81 52.47 32.70 17.25
C ILE A 81 52.55 31.23 16.84
N LEU A 82 52.36 30.33 17.80
CA LEU A 82 52.18 28.90 17.55
C LEU A 82 50.69 28.55 17.64
N VAL A 83 50.15 27.93 16.59
CA VAL A 83 48.79 27.40 16.58
C VAL A 83 48.86 25.91 16.89
N PHE A 84 48.36 25.52 18.06
CA PHE A 84 48.37 24.15 18.54
C PHE A 84 47.00 23.50 18.30
N GLY A 85 46.91 22.48 17.45
CA GLY A 85 45.67 21.76 17.17
C GLY A 85 45.65 20.31 17.65
N ASP A 86 44.57 19.59 17.35
CA ASP A 86 44.50 18.14 17.50
C ASP A 86 44.83 17.37 16.20
N PHE A 87 45.10 16.06 16.32
CA PHE A 87 45.51 15.16 15.24
C PHE A 87 44.36 14.59 14.40
N ASP A 88 43.11 14.85 14.72
CA ASP A 88 41.98 14.50 13.85
C ASP A 88 41.66 15.60 12.83
N LEU A 89 40.71 15.35 11.93
CA LEU A 89 40.42 16.29 10.86
C LEU A 89 39.78 17.60 11.35
N ASP A 90 39.10 17.64 12.50
CA ASP A 90 38.61 18.92 13.01
C ASP A 90 39.79 19.77 13.46
N GLY A 91 40.67 19.23 14.31
CA GLY A 91 41.87 19.90 14.78
C GLY A 91 42.83 20.30 13.66
N ILE A 92 43.03 19.45 12.66
CA ILE A 92 43.84 19.75 11.47
C ILE A 92 43.19 20.88 10.64
N SER A 93 41.86 20.87 10.46
CA SER A 93 41.14 21.91 9.72
C SER A 93 41.13 23.23 10.48
N ALA A 94 40.94 23.19 11.81
CA ALA A 94 40.99 24.34 12.71
C ALA A 94 42.38 24.99 12.70
N THR A 95 43.44 24.16 12.76
CA THR A 95 44.83 24.62 12.64
C THR A 95 45.08 25.27 11.30
N THR A 96 44.56 24.69 10.22
CA THR A 96 44.66 25.26 8.87
C THR A 96 43.98 26.62 8.80
N VAL A 97 42.72 26.73 9.25
CA VAL A 97 41.93 27.97 9.22
C VAL A 97 42.60 29.06 10.04
N MET A 98 42.98 28.77 11.29
CA MET A 98 43.63 29.73 12.17
C MET A 98 44.99 30.18 11.62
N THR A 99 45.82 29.24 11.15
CA THR A 99 47.15 29.55 10.59
C THR A 99 47.06 30.43 9.36
N ARG A 100 46.19 30.08 8.40
CA ARG A 100 46.02 30.87 7.17
C ARG A 100 45.38 32.23 7.46
N GLY A 101 44.40 32.28 8.37
CA GLY A 101 43.76 33.51 8.82
C GLY A 101 44.76 34.48 9.44
N LEU A 102 45.52 34.03 10.45
CA LEU A 102 46.52 34.85 11.13
C LEU A 102 47.65 35.31 10.18
N ARG A 103 48.14 34.44 9.28
CA ARG A 103 49.12 34.83 8.24
C ARG A 103 48.55 35.89 7.30
N ALA A 104 47.28 35.78 6.90
CA ALA A 104 46.61 36.79 6.08
C ALA A 104 46.42 38.13 6.82
N LEU A 105 46.50 38.15 8.15
CA LEU A 105 46.52 39.35 8.98
C LEU A 105 47.93 39.89 9.26
N GLY A 106 48.98 39.23 8.75
CA GLY A 106 50.36 39.69 8.86
C GLY A 106 51.16 39.08 10.03
N ALA A 107 50.62 38.06 10.70
CA ALA A 107 51.30 37.40 11.80
C ALA A 107 52.37 36.40 11.33
N THR A 108 53.41 36.21 12.15
CA THR A 108 54.37 35.10 12.00
C THR A 108 53.81 33.88 12.71
N VAL A 109 53.44 32.83 11.97
CA VAL A 109 52.69 31.69 12.52
C VAL A 109 53.32 30.35 12.18
N THR A 110 53.51 29.50 13.19
CA THR A 110 53.88 28.08 13.04
C THR A 110 52.71 27.19 13.47
N PRO A 111 52.16 26.36 12.58
CA PRO A 111 51.18 25.35 12.97
C PRO A 111 51.86 24.19 13.70
N PHE A 112 51.15 23.55 14.63
CA PHE A 112 51.66 22.44 15.42
C PHE A 112 50.55 21.45 15.72
N ILE A 113 50.79 20.17 15.39
CA ILE A 113 49.89 19.06 15.70
C ILE A 113 50.65 18.05 16.58
N PRO A 114 50.07 17.55 17.69
CA PRO A 114 50.70 16.55 18.55
C PRO A 114 50.82 15.19 17.86
N ARG A 115 51.83 14.40 18.26
CA ARG A 115 52.03 13.04 17.77
C ARG A 115 51.19 12.06 18.60
N ARG A 116 50.11 11.55 18.01
CA ARG A 116 49.12 10.68 18.69
C ARG A 116 49.72 9.56 19.55
N PHE A 117 50.72 8.83 19.04
CA PHE A 117 51.29 7.67 19.73
C PHE A 117 52.41 8.02 20.72
N GLU A 118 53.16 9.09 20.45
CA GLU A 118 54.33 9.49 21.26
C GLU A 118 53.95 10.48 22.36
N GLU A 119 53.09 11.44 22.03
CA GLU A 119 52.78 12.62 22.85
C GLU A 119 51.37 12.56 23.43
N GLY A 120 50.45 11.82 22.82
CA GLY A 120 49.05 11.72 23.25
C GLY A 120 48.16 12.85 22.71
N TYR A 121 46.98 13.01 23.32
CA TYR A 121 45.97 14.02 22.99
C TYR A 121 46.17 15.31 23.80
N ALA A 122 45.83 16.45 23.19
CA ALA A 122 45.95 17.80 23.73
C ALA A 122 47.39 18.21 24.13
N ILE A 123 47.53 19.24 24.96
CA ILE A 123 48.82 19.68 25.47
C ILE A 123 49.29 18.67 26.51
N THR A 124 50.47 18.09 26.28
CA THR A 124 51.13 17.18 27.22
C THR A 124 52.55 17.63 27.49
N PRO A 125 53.19 17.17 28.59
CA PRO A 125 54.59 17.49 28.86
C PRO A 125 55.55 17.17 27.69
N ALA A 126 55.31 16.05 26.99
CA ALA A 126 56.09 15.66 25.81
C ALA A 126 55.88 16.63 24.64
N ALA A 127 54.63 17.05 24.37
CA ALA A 127 54.35 18.06 23.34
C ALA A 127 54.97 19.43 23.70
N ILE A 128 54.97 19.81 24.99
CA ILE A 128 55.60 21.03 25.49
C ILE A 128 57.11 21.03 25.23
N GLU A 129 57.79 19.90 25.38
CA GLU A 129 59.22 19.79 25.05
C GLU A 129 59.50 20.04 23.57
N ARG A 130 58.69 19.47 22.66
CA ARG A 130 58.85 19.66 21.22
C ARG A 130 58.51 21.09 20.79
N LEU A 131 57.40 21.65 21.27
CA LEU A 131 57.02 23.02 20.90
C LEU A 131 57.99 24.06 21.45
N SER A 132 58.66 23.79 22.58
CA SER A 132 59.69 24.68 23.13
C SER A 132 60.90 24.83 22.17
N GLN A 133 61.15 23.87 21.27
CA GLN A 133 62.21 23.98 20.27
C GLN A 133 61.92 25.03 19.20
N VAL A 134 60.64 25.40 19.04
CA VAL A 134 60.18 26.45 18.11
C VAL A 134 60.38 27.85 18.72
N ASN A 135 60.54 27.96 20.04
CA ASN A 135 60.61 29.21 20.81
C ASN A 135 59.47 30.21 20.50
N PRO A 136 58.19 29.81 20.62
CA PRO A 136 57.09 30.73 20.38
C PRO A 136 56.94 31.75 21.52
N ASP A 137 56.55 32.97 21.17
CA ASP A 137 56.21 34.02 22.15
C ASP A 137 54.77 33.85 22.66
N PHE A 138 53.88 33.35 21.78
CA PHE A 138 52.46 33.17 22.04
C PHE A 138 51.96 31.83 21.50
N LEU A 139 51.13 31.13 22.25
CA LEU A 139 50.48 29.88 21.86
C LEU A 139 48.96 30.08 21.88
N VAL A 140 48.30 29.73 20.78
CA VAL A 140 46.84 29.61 20.74
C VAL A 140 46.47 28.17 20.43
N THR A 141 45.61 27.56 21.25
CA THR A 141 45.06 26.25 20.92
C THR A 141 43.84 26.38 20.01
N VAL A 142 43.61 25.36 19.19
CA VAL A 142 42.37 25.15 18.44
C VAL A 142 41.93 23.71 18.64
N ASP A 143 40.63 23.50 18.86
CA ASP A 143 40.05 22.15 19.01
C ASP A 143 40.63 21.30 20.18
N CYS A 144 41.29 21.96 21.12
CA CYS A 144 41.84 21.34 22.32
C CYS A 144 42.20 22.41 23.35
N GLY A 145 42.54 21.95 24.57
CA GLY A 145 43.10 22.79 25.62
C GLY A 145 42.11 23.16 26.74
N ILE A 146 40.81 22.92 26.58
CA ILE A 146 39.81 23.25 27.62
C ILE A 146 39.99 22.44 28.91
N ALA A 147 40.78 21.37 28.90
CA ALA A 147 41.08 20.53 30.06
C ALA A 147 42.59 20.53 30.43
N CYS A 148 43.36 21.51 29.98
CA CYS A 148 44.83 21.55 30.12
C CYS A 148 45.33 22.55 31.18
N LYS A 149 44.61 22.71 32.30
CA LYS A 149 44.95 23.70 33.35
C LYS A 149 46.42 23.65 33.82
N GLU A 150 46.92 22.45 34.10
CA GLU A 150 48.29 22.29 34.63
C GLU A 150 49.35 22.50 33.55
N GLU A 151 49.08 22.05 32.32
CA GLU A 151 49.99 22.21 31.19
C GLU A 151 50.08 23.66 30.71
N VAL A 152 48.95 24.40 30.74
CA VAL A 152 48.95 25.85 30.48
C VAL A 152 49.81 26.58 31.50
N ARG A 153 49.70 26.23 32.79
CA ARG A 153 50.54 26.80 33.85
C ARG A 153 52.02 26.52 33.62
N LEU A 154 52.37 25.34 33.09
CA LEU A 154 53.75 25.00 32.74
C LEU A 154 54.28 25.84 31.58
N LEU A 155 53.44 26.14 30.59
CA LEU A 155 53.79 27.04 29.47
C LEU A 155 54.03 28.48 29.93
N GLU A 156 53.16 29.01 30.81
CA GLU A 156 53.34 30.34 31.38
C GLU A 156 54.63 30.45 32.20
N GLN A 157 54.99 29.40 32.97
CA GLN A 157 56.26 29.34 33.70
C GLN A 157 57.49 29.37 32.78
N ARG A 158 57.34 28.93 31.52
CA ARG A 158 58.37 29.02 30.48
C ARG A 158 58.35 30.36 29.72
N GLY A 159 57.49 31.30 30.12
CA GLY A 159 57.39 32.63 29.52
C GLY A 159 56.57 32.68 28.23
N ILE A 160 55.83 31.61 27.90
CA ILE A 160 54.99 31.54 26.70
C ILE A 160 53.60 32.03 27.08
N GLN A 161 53.09 33.05 26.40
CA GLN A 161 51.70 33.50 26.58
C GLN A 161 50.74 32.50 25.94
N VAL A 162 49.61 32.20 26.60
CA VAL A 162 48.67 31.18 26.12
C VAL A 162 47.26 31.76 26.00
N ALA A 163 46.55 31.39 24.94
CA ALA A 163 45.11 31.51 24.84
C ALA A 163 44.50 30.20 24.32
N ILE A 164 43.29 29.90 24.75
CA ILE A 164 42.62 28.63 24.42
C ILE A 164 41.41 28.90 23.53
N THR A 165 41.30 28.15 22.44
CA THR A 165 40.04 28.02 21.69
C THR A 165 39.68 26.56 21.53
N ASP A 166 38.47 26.19 21.94
CA ASP A 166 38.03 24.80 22.00
C ASP A 166 36.49 24.72 21.85
N HIS A 167 35.96 23.50 21.80
CA HIS A 167 34.52 23.20 21.78
C HIS A 167 34.15 21.94 22.59
N HIS A 168 35.11 21.35 23.30
CA HIS A 168 34.91 20.16 24.14
C HIS A 168 34.17 20.50 25.45
N GLU A 169 33.68 19.48 26.17
CA GLU A 169 32.95 19.73 27.42
C GLU A 169 33.87 20.33 28.51
N PRO A 170 33.56 21.52 29.05
CA PRO A 170 34.33 22.10 30.14
C PRO A 170 34.14 21.29 31.43
N SER A 171 35.23 21.08 32.17
CA SER A 171 35.24 20.32 33.43
C SER A 171 36.16 20.99 34.48
N ASP A 172 36.50 20.30 35.57
CA ASP A 172 37.30 20.87 36.68
C ASP A 172 38.71 21.36 36.27
N LEU A 173 39.20 20.96 35.10
CA LEU A 173 40.54 21.28 34.58
C LEU A 173 40.55 22.39 33.52
N VAL A 174 39.55 23.28 33.53
CA VAL A 174 39.56 24.49 32.68
C VAL A 174 40.72 25.41 33.07
N PRO A 175 41.56 25.86 32.10
CA PRO A 175 42.64 26.80 32.38
C PRO A 175 42.17 28.11 33.00
N GLU A 176 42.90 28.59 34.00
CA GLU A 176 42.61 29.81 34.75
C GLU A 176 43.74 30.83 34.54
N GLY A 177 43.42 32.12 34.58
CA GLY A 177 44.41 33.20 34.44
C GLY A 177 44.81 33.52 32.99
N VAL A 178 44.36 32.72 32.03
CA VAL A 178 44.55 32.93 30.58
C VAL A 178 43.21 33.14 29.87
N PRO A 179 43.19 33.79 28.69
CA PRO A 179 41.98 33.86 27.86
C PRO A 179 41.55 32.48 27.36
N VAL A 180 40.28 32.14 27.56
CA VAL A 180 39.67 30.86 27.12
C VAL A 180 38.38 31.16 26.37
N ALA A 181 38.27 30.66 25.15
CA ALA A 181 37.06 30.77 24.33
C ALA A 181 36.53 29.38 23.98
N ASP A 182 35.37 29.03 24.55
CA ASP A 182 34.67 27.78 24.26
C ASP A 182 33.16 28.05 24.32
N PRO A 183 32.39 27.71 23.26
CA PRO A 183 30.97 27.96 23.25
C PRO A 183 30.20 27.14 24.30
N LYS A 184 30.73 26.03 24.82
CA LYS A 184 30.10 25.19 25.85
C LYS A 184 30.37 25.66 27.28
N CYS A 185 31.22 26.66 27.49
CA CYS A 185 31.36 27.33 28.80
C CYS A 185 30.07 28.02 29.26
N ASP A 186 29.15 28.32 28.34
CA ASP A 186 27.80 28.77 28.65
C ASP A 186 26.79 27.87 27.94
N ALA A 187 26.00 27.12 28.71
CA ALA A 187 24.98 26.21 28.17
C ALA A 187 23.90 26.93 27.33
N ALA A 188 23.73 28.25 27.50
CA ALA A 188 22.81 29.06 26.70
C ALA A 188 23.44 29.58 25.39
N CYS A 189 24.74 29.36 25.17
CA CYS A 189 25.43 29.83 23.97
C CYS A 189 24.84 29.13 22.73
N PRO A 190 24.31 29.91 21.76
CA PRO A 190 23.70 29.31 20.59
C PRO A 190 24.71 28.64 19.63
N SER A 191 25.99 28.98 19.78
CA SER A 191 27.08 28.43 18.98
C SER A 191 27.73 27.18 19.61
N ALA A 192 27.14 26.61 20.68
CA ALA A 192 27.60 25.38 21.32
C ALA A 192 27.57 24.14 20.40
N ILE A 193 26.96 24.26 19.22
CA ILE A 193 26.93 23.21 18.19
C ILE A 193 28.15 23.22 17.27
N LEU A 194 29.01 24.25 17.32
CA LEU A 194 30.14 24.37 16.41
C LEU A 194 31.23 23.33 16.76
N ALA A 195 31.88 22.83 15.70
CA ALA A 195 33.16 22.12 15.79
C ALA A 195 34.30 23.09 16.19
N GLY A 196 35.46 22.58 16.58
CA GLY A 196 36.66 23.36 16.84
C GLY A 196 37.04 24.25 15.66
N VAL A 197 36.94 23.75 14.41
CA VAL A 197 37.16 24.57 13.21
C VAL A 197 36.12 25.69 13.04
N GLY A 198 34.89 25.48 13.51
CA GLY A 198 33.85 26.51 13.53
C GLY A 198 34.21 27.66 14.47
N VAL A 199 34.73 27.34 15.66
CA VAL A 199 35.25 28.33 16.62
C VAL A 199 36.47 29.07 16.06
N ALA A 200 37.40 28.35 15.42
CA ALA A 200 38.54 28.96 14.73
C ALA A 200 38.09 29.93 13.61
N LEU A 201 37.05 29.57 12.84
CA LEU A 201 36.47 30.42 11.81
C LEU A 201 35.86 31.72 12.41
N LYS A 202 35.17 31.62 13.56
CA LYS A 202 34.66 32.76 14.32
C LYS A 202 35.79 33.67 14.82
N MET A 203 36.90 33.10 15.27
CA MET A 203 38.08 33.87 15.66
C MET A 203 38.66 34.66 14.47
N VAL A 204 38.82 34.01 13.31
CA VAL A 204 39.27 34.68 12.07
C VAL A 204 38.27 35.77 11.64
N GLN A 205 36.97 35.59 11.85
CA GLN A 205 35.95 36.62 11.60
C GLN A 205 36.16 37.84 12.52
N ALA A 206 36.29 37.61 13.82
CA ALA A 206 36.48 38.68 14.82
C ALA A 206 37.78 39.47 14.57
N LEU A 207 38.90 38.77 14.41
CA LEU A 207 40.19 39.39 14.10
C LEU A 207 40.17 40.07 12.72
N GLY A 208 39.57 39.43 11.71
CA GLY A 208 39.38 40.03 10.39
C GLY A 208 38.68 41.39 10.48
N GLY A 209 37.58 41.49 11.23
CA GLY A 209 36.88 42.75 11.47
C GLY A 209 37.78 43.83 12.09
N ARG A 210 38.57 43.47 13.12
CA ARG A 210 39.49 44.38 13.83
C ARG A 210 40.65 44.89 12.96
N PHE A 211 41.09 44.09 12.00
CA PHE A 211 42.15 44.44 11.04
C PHE A 211 41.60 44.95 9.69
N GLY A 212 40.32 45.33 9.60
CA GLY A 212 39.72 45.93 8.40
C GLY A 212 39.43 44.95 7.25
N LYS A 213 39.40 43.64 7.54
CA LYS A 213 39.09 42.54 6.62
C LYS A 213 37.89 41.71 7.10
N PRO A 214 36.68 42.28 7.24
CA PRO A 214 35.52 41.64 7.89
C PRO A 214 35.00 40.38 7.18
N HIS A 215 35.35 40.16 5.92
CA HIS A 215 34.95 38.99 5.13
C HIS A 215 36.05 37.94 4.95
N LEU A 216 37.21 38.10 5.61
CA LEU A 216 38.36 37.19 5.46
C LEU A 216 37.98 35.72 5.75
N TRP A 217 37.22 35.49 6.82
CA TRP A 217 36.79 34.16 7.24
C TRP A 217 36.02 33.40 6.16
N ARG A 218 35.27 34.08 5.28
CA ARG A 218 34.49 33.44 4.21
C ARG A 218 35.35 32.66 3.21
N GLN A 219 36.64 32.98 3.15
CA GLN A 219 37.56 32.23 2.31
C GLN A 219 37.78 30.81 2.83
N PHE A 220 37.55 30.52 4.11
CA PHE A 220 37.92 29.24 4.74
C PHE A 220 36.71 28.35 5.06
N THR A 221 35.53 28.61 4.48
CA THR A 221 34.30 27.84 4.76
C THR A 221 34.37 26.40 4.25
N ASP A 222 35.19 26.14 3.23
CA ASP A 222 35.48 24.81 2.70
C ASP A 222 36.26 23.94 3.70
N PHE A 223 37.34 24.46 4.30
CA PHE A 223 38.05 23.75 5.37
C PHE A 223 37.18 23.56 6.61
N ALA A 224 36.43 24.58 7.01
CA ALA A 224 35.52 24.48 8.14
C ALA A 224 34.40 23.45 7.90
N THR A 225 33.96 23.29 6.65
CA THR A 225 33.03 22.22 6.25
C THR A 225 33.63 20.83 6.44
N LEU A 226 34.91 20.63 6.10
CA LEU A 226 35.59 19.34 6.28
C LEU A 226 35.65 18.93 7.75
N GLY A 227 36.10 19.83 8.64
CA GLY A 227 36.17 19.56 10.09
C GLY A 227 34.78 19.34 10.70
N THR A 228 33.82 20.22 10.40
CA THR A 228 32.44 20.12 10.93
C THR A 228 31.76 18.79 10.57
N ILE A 229 31.94 18.29 9.34
CA ILE A 229 31.39 16.99 8.93
C ILE A 229 32.20 15.83 9.56
N ALA A 230 33.52 15.98 9.68
CA ALA A 230 34.38 14.94 10.22
C ALA A 230 34.11 14.65 11.69
N ASP A 231 33.81 15.69 12.46
CA ASP A 231 33.50 15.58 13.88
C ASP A 231 32.01 15.27 14.16
N LEU A 232 31.23 15.01 13.11
CA LEU A 232 29.81 14.65 13.21
C LEU A 232 28.98 15.71 13.97
N MET A 233 29.26 16.99 13.75
CA MET A 233 28.52 18.07 14.41
C MET A 233 27.05 18.14 13.97
N PRO A 234 26.13 18.60 14.86
CA PRO A 234 24.71 18.76 14.54
C PRO A 234 24.49 19.59 13.27
N MET A 235 23.77 19.02 12.29
CA MET A 235 23.51 19.64 10.98
C MET A 235 22.28 20.57 11.02
N ARG A 236 22.34 21.56 11.90
CA ARG A 236 21.31 22.59 12.09
C ARG A 236 21.93 23.99 12.21
N ASP A 237 21.10 25.02 12.13
CA ASP A 237 21.48 26.42 12.35
C ASP A 237 22.78 26.84 11.62
N GLU A 238 23.80 27.27 12.36
CA GLU A 238 25.08 27.78 11.84
C GLU A 238 25.85 26.73 11.04
N ASN A 239 25.91 25.48 11.54
CA ASN A 239 26.60 24.38 10.86
C ASN A 239 25.96 24.07 9.52
N ARG A 240 24.62 24.07 9.44
CA ARG A 240 23.90 23.82 8.19
C ARG A 240 24.22 24.89 7.15
N ALA A 241 24.26 26.16 7.54
CA ALA A 241 24.62 27.26 6.66
C ALA A 241 26.10 27.20 6.23
N LEU A 242 27.01 26.91 7.15
CA LEU A 242 28.43 26.74 6.90
C LEU A 242 28.71 25.61 5.90
N VAL A 243 28.13 24.44 6.15
CA VAL A 243 28.33 23.26 5.31
C VAL A 243 27.70 23.44 3.94
N ALA A 244 26.53 24.08 3.83
CA ALA A 244 25.93 24.40 2.53
C ALA A 244 26.84 25.32 1.70
N ASP A 245 27.41 26.35 2.33
CA ASP A 245 28.34 27.28 1.68
C ASP A 245 29.66 26.61 1.26
N GLY A 246 30.29 25.84 2.15
CA GLY A 246 31.56 25.18 1.85
C GLY A 246 31.40 24.05 0.83
N LEU A 247 30.30 23.29 0.85
CA LEU A 247 30.00 22.32 -0.21
C LEU A 247 29.83 23.00 -1.58
N ARG A 248 29.20 24.17 -1.62
CA ARG A 248 29.09 24.96 -2.85
C ARG A 248 30.47 25.38 -3.34
N HIS A 249 31.35 25.88 -2.48
CA HIS A 249 32.74 26.20 -2.84
C HIS A 249 33.53 24.99 -3.33
N ILE A 250 33.41 23.83 -2.67
CA ILE A 250 34.10 22.59 -3.08
C ILE A 250 33.63 22.12 -4.46
N ASN A 251 32.34 22.26 -4.78
CA ASN A 251 31.79 21.81 -6.07
C ASN A 251 32.07 22.80 -7.21
N GLU A 252 31.99 24.11 -6.96
CA GLU A 252 32.10 25.14 -8.00
C GLU A 252 33.56 25.54 -8.27
N THR A 253 34.35 25.71 -7.20
CA THR A 253 35.72 26.24 -7.27
C THR A 253 36.62 25.55 -6.24
N PRO A 254 36.90 24.24 -6.38
CA PRO A 254 37.73 23.52 -5.43
C PRO A 254 39.16 24.08 -5.39
N ARG A 255 39.69 24.24 -4.17
CA ARG A 255 41.10 24.59 -3.95
C ARG A 255 42.04 23.51 -4.48
N PRO A 256 43.30 23.82 -4.80
CA PRO A 256 44.28 22.84 -5.27
C PRO A 256 44.37 21.58 -4.39
N CYS A 257 44.43 21.74 -3.06
CA CYS A 257 44.47 20.64 -2.10
C CYS A 257 43.22 19.75 -2.13
N ILE A 258 42.03 20.33 -2.22
CA ILE A 258 40.76 19.60 -2.28
C ILE A 258 40.58 18.94 -3.66
N ALA A 259 40.96 19.62 -4.74
CA ALA A 259 40.95 19.09 -6.09
C ALA A 259 41.83 17.83 -6.22
N ALA A 260 43.05 17.87 -5.65
CA ALA A 260 43.97 16.72 -5.60
C ALA A 260 43.36 15.52 -4.85
N LEU A 261 42.64 15.76 -3.74
CA LEU A 261 41.92 14.73 -2.99
C LEU A 261 40.73 14.16 -3.77
N LEU A 262 39.98 15.00 -4.50
CA LEU A 262 38.88 14.56 -5.36
C LEU A 262 39.38 13.67 -6.51
N GLU A 263 40.50 14.04 -7.13
CA GLU A 263 41.16 13.24 -8.16
C GLU A 263 41.62 11.89 -7.63
N THR A 264 42.37 11.90 -6.52
CA THR A 264 42.91 10.68 -5.90
C THR A 264 41.80 9.74 -5.40
N SER A 265 40.65 10.30 -4.96
CA SER A 265 39.51 9.51 -4.50
C SER A 265 38.58 8.99 -5.61
N GLY A 266 38.82 9.39 -6.87
CA GLY A 266 37.95 9.06 -8.00
C GLY A 266 36.59 9.78 -7.96
N ALA A 267 36.51 10.91 -7.25
CA ALA A 267 35.27 11.67 -7.03
C ALA A 267 35.09 12.87 -7.97
N THR A 268 36.07 13.18 -8.83
CA THR A 268 36.11 14.40 -9.67
C THR A 268 34.87 14.61 -10.55
N ALA A 269 34.23 13.55 -11.04
CA ALA A 269 33.07 13.65 -11.94
C ALA A 269 31.71 13.65 -11.23
N LYS A 270 31.67 13.70 -9.89
CA LYS A 270 30.46 13.57 -9.09
C LYS A 270 30.24 14.80 -8.22
N GLN A 271 28.97 15.15 -8.00
CA GLN A 271 28.62 16.17 -7.02
C GLN A 271 29.05 15.71 -5.62
N VAL A 272 29.80 16.57 -4.94
CA VAL A 272 30.26 16.39 -3.57
C VAL A 272 29.12 16.75 -2.62
N THR A 273 28.73 15.80 -1.79
CA THR A 273 27.71 15.98 -0.74
C THR A 273 28.34 15.73 0.63
N ALA A 274 27.72 16.23 1.71
CA ALA A 274 28.18 15.96 3.07
C ALA A 274 28.30 14.45 3.35
N THR A 275 27.29 13.67 2.93
CA THR A 275 27.30 12.20 3.05
C THR A 275 28.48 11.57 2.31
N ASN A 276 28.74 11.96 1.05
CA ASN A 276 29.83 11.37 0.29
C ASN A 276 31.21 11.74 0.85
N LEU A 277 31.39 12.96 1.37
CA LEU A 277 32.65 13.39 2.00
C LEU A 277 33.05 12.48 3.17
N SER A 278 32.09 12.08 4.00
CA SER A 278 32.32 11.17 5.14
C SER A 278 32.88 9.80 4.73
N PHE A 279 32.69 9.39 3.48
CA PHE A 279 33.17 8.11 2.95
C PHE A 279 34.28 8.23 1.90
N SER A 280 34.56 9.43 1.39
CA SER A 280 35.57 9.68 0.36
C SER A 280 36.80 10.42 0.91
N ILE A 281 36.71 11.74 1.08
CA ILE A 281 37.85 12.60 1.42
C ILE A 281 38.20 12.53 2.91
N ILE A 282 37.19 12.61 3.78
CA ILE A 282 37.39 12.68 5.25
C ILE A 282 38.19 11.47 5.77
N PRO A 283 37.91 10.22 5.38
CA PRO A 283 38.69 9.07 5.83
C PRO A 283 40.18 9.12 5.45
N ARG A 284 40.54 9.76 4.33
CA ARG A 284 41.93 9.87 3.87
C ARG A 284 42.73 10.83 4.74
N LEU A 285 42.14 11.98 5.05
CA LEU A 285 42.75 12.95 5.95
C LEU A 285 42.86 12.39 7.37
N ASN A 286 41.79 11.75 7.87
CA ASN A 286 41.80 11.10 9.18
C ASN A 286 42.75 9.90 9.27
N ALA A 287 43.10 9.26 8.13
CA ALA A 287 44.07 8.18 8.14
C ALA A 287 45.45 8.66 8.61
N ALA A 288 45.84 9.90 8.29
CA ALA A 288 47.11 10.50 8.70
C ALA A 288 47.24 10.51 10.24
N GLY A 289 46.24 11.03 10.95
CA GLY A 289 46.20 11.03 12.41
C GLY A 289 46.05 9.64 13.04
N ARG A 290 45.36 8.70 12.37
CA ARG A 290 45.24 7.30 12.85
C ARG A 290 46.52 6.49 12.68
N MET A 291 47.35 6.84 11.71
CA MET A 291 48.60 6.16 11.38
C MET A 291 49.85 6.88 11.94
N GLY A 292 49.66 8.02 12.62
CA GLY A 292 50.72 8.71 13.38
C GLY A 292 51.44 9.84 12.64
N ASP A 293 51.06 10.16 11.41
CA ASP A 293 51.65 11.25 10.61
C ASP A 293 50.61 12.32 10.27
N ALA A 294 50.01 12.94 11.30
CA ALA A 294 48.98 13.98 11.13
C ALA A 294 49.51 15.23 10.38
N GLN A 295 50.82 15.48 10.45
CA GLN A 295 51.48 16.59 9.75
C GLN A 295 51.28 16.51 8.23
N LEU A 296 51.28 15.29 7.66
CA LEU A 296 51.02 15.08 6.24
C LEU A 296 49.67 15.67 5.77
N ALA A 297 48.62 15.50 6.56
CA ALA A 297 47.30 16.04 6.25
C ALA A 297 47.27 17.57 6.40
N LEU A 298 47.93 18.11 7.42
CA LEU A 298 48.07 19.56 7.61
C LEU A 298 48.85 20.23 6.46
N ASP A 299 49.99 19.65 6.06
CA ASP A 299 50.81 20.15 4.96
C ASP A 299 50.03 20.20 3.65
N LEU A 300 49.20 19.17 3.38
CA LEU A 300 48.30 19.15 2.24
C LEU A 300 47.30 20.31 2.28
N LEU A 301 46.63 20.55 3.42
CA LEU A 301 45.62 21.61 3.51
C LEU A 301 46.23 23.02 3.47
N LEU A 302 47.50 23.17 3.85
CA LEU A 302 48.23 24.44 3.82
C LEU A 302 48.85 24.77 2.46
N THR A 303 49.10 23.79 1.58
CA THR A 303 49.69 24.06 0.26
C THR A 303 48.67 24.68 -0.71
N ASP A 304 49.15 25.65 -1.49
CA ASP A 304 48.43 26.27 -2.61
C ASP A 304 48.93 25.76 -3.97
N SER A 305 49.94 24.88 -3.99
CA SER A 305 50.48 24.28 -5.22
C SER A 305 49.73 22.99 -5.54
N PHE A 306 49.12 22.92 -6.73
CA PHE A 306 48.43 21.70 -7.17
C PHE A 306 49.38 20.50 -7.32
N ASP A 307 50.61 20.71 -7.80
CA ASP A 307 51.59 19.64 -7.98
C ASP A 307 52.04 19.07 -6.62
N GLU A 308 52.28 19.94 -5.64
CA GLU A 308 52.62 19.52 -4.27
C GLU A 308 51.44 18.84 -3.59
N ALA A 309 50.24 19.41 -3.74
CA ALA A 309 49.01 18.82 -3.23
C ALA A 309 48.77 17.41 -3.78
N ASN A 310 49.02 17.18 -5.08
CA ASN A 310 48.90 15.86 -5.68
C ASN A 310 49.88 14.85 -5.09
N GLN A 311 51.14 15.25 -4.85
CA GLN A 311 52.13 14.38 -4.20
C GLN A 311 51.71 14.01 -2.77
N LEU A 312 51.26 15.00 -2.00
CA LEU A 312 50.78 14.80 -0.63
C LEU A 312 49.49 13.96 -0.59
N ALA A 313 48.56 14.16 -1.53
CA ALA A 313 47.32 13.38 -1.64
C ALA A 313 47.60 11.90 -1.96
N GLN A 314 48.57 11.61 -2.84
CA GLN A 314 49.00 10.23 -3.14
C GLN A 314 49.65 9.55 -1.92
N ARG A 315 50.44 10.30 -1.15
CA ARG A 315 50.99 9.81 0.12
C ARG A 315 49.88 9.52 1.13
N LEU A 316 48.88 10.39 1.25
CA LEU A 316 47.71 10.16 2.10
C LEU A 316 46.89 8.95 1.66
N GLU A 317 46.74 8.71 0.36
CA GLU A 317 46.07 7.49 -0.11
C GLU A 317 46.85 6.23 0.26
N SER A 318 48.19 6.28 0.17
CA SER A 318 49.05 5.18 0.62
C SER A 318 48.87 4.90 2.12
N VAL A 319 48.79 5.95 2.95
CA VAL A 319 48.53 5.84 4.40
C VAL A 319 47.12 5.28 4.66
N ASN A 320 46.12 5.72 3.89
CA ASN A 320 44.74 5.22 4.00
C ASN A 320 44.63 3.74 3.57
N ASP A 321 45.38 3.31 2.56
CA ASP A 321 45.43 1.91 2.14
C ASP A 321 46.12 1.02 3.18
N GLN A 322 47.21 1.49 3.80
CA GLN A 322 47.82 0.81 4.95
C GLN A 322 46.82 0.66 6.11
N ARG A 323 46.10 1.75 6.45
CA ARG A 323 45.04 1.71 7.46
C ARG A 323 43.96 0.67 7.11
N ARG A 324 43.49 0.62 5.86
CA ARG A 324 42.49 -0.35 5.38
C ARG A 324 43.01 -1.79 5.48
N ALA A 325 44.28 -2.03 5.16
CA ALA A 325 44.90 -3.35 5.25
C ALA A 325 44.95 -3.84 6.71
N ILE A 326 45.44 -2.99 7.62
CA ILE A 326 45.48 -3.29 9.07
C ILE A 326 44.07 -3.50 9.63
N GLU A 327 43.11 -2.66 9.21
CA GLU A 327 41.70 -2.80 9.59
C GLU A 327 41.10 -4.13 9.10
N ALA A 328 41.41 -4.55 7.88
CA ALA A 328 40.93 -5.82 7.32
C ALA A 328 41.53 -7.02 8.06
N GLU A 329 42.85 -7.02 8.30
CA GLU A 329 43.54 -8.06 9.06
C GLU A 329 42.98 -8.18 10.48
N LEU A 330 42.89 -7.07 11.21
CA LEU A 330 42.31 -7.05 12.55
C LEU A 330 40.84 -7.50 12.53
N SER A 331 40.07 -7.10 11.51
CA SER A 331 38.68 -7.53 11.39
C SER A 331 38.53 -9.03 11.20
N GLU A 332 39.44 -9.69 10.47
CA GLU A 332 39.38 -11.13 10.29
C GLU A 332 39.79 -11.87 11.58
N ILE A 333 40.87 -11.43 12.24
CA ILE A 333 41.30 -12.01 13.53
C ILE A 333 40.20 -11.85 14.60
N ALA A 334 39.64 -10.64 14.72
CA ALA A 334 38.60 -10.34 15.69
C ALA A 334 37.29 -11.10 15.40
N LYS A 335 36.92 -11.30 14.13
CA LYS A 335 35.77 -12.14 13.75
C LYS A 335 36.01 -13.61 14.11
N ALA A 336 37.22 -14.12 13.91
CA ALA A 336 37.55 -15.51 14.25
C ALA A 336 37.39 -15.74 15.76
N GLN A 337 37.96 -14.85 16.58
CA GLN A 337 37.79 -14.88 18.04
C GLN A 337 36.32 -14.69 18.43
N ALA A 338 35.61 -13.74 17.81
CA ALA A 338 34.20 -13.53 18.08
C ALA A 338 33.34 -14.77 17.76
N ALA A 339 33.64 -15.51 16.71
CA ALA A 339 32.93 -16.74 16.37
C ALA A 339 33.14 -17.85 17.42
N GLU A 340 34.31 -17.86 18.07
CA GLU A 340 34.60 -18.80 19.16
C GLU A 340 33.95 -18.36 20.48
N THR A 341 34.03 -17.08 20.83
CA THR A 341 33.56 -16.52 22.10
C THR A 341 32.05 -16.27 22.13
N TYR A 342 31.43 -15.92 21.00
CA TYR A 342 30.00 -15.63 20.94
C TYR A 342 29.16 -16.91 21.02
N LYS A 343 28.43 -17.07 22.12
CA LYS A 343 27.49 -18.16 22.43
C LYS A 343 26.05 -17.68 22.56
N GLY A 344 25.76 -16.44 22.13
CA GLY A 344 24.43 -15.83 22.21
C GLY A 344 24.24 -14.84 23.37
N GLN A 345 25.32 -14.49 24.08
CA GLN A 345 25.31 -13.43 25.09
C GLN A 345 24.99 -12.05 24.47
N ARG A 346 24.50 -11.11 25.28
CA ARG A 346 24.01 -9.80 24.81
C ARG A 346 25.06 -8.69 24.75
N ALA A 347 26.33 -9.00 25.01
CA ALA A 347 27.47 -8.14 24.73
C ALA A 347 28.63 -8.99 24.21
N LEU A 348 29.45 -8.44 23.32
CA LEU A 348 30.65 -9.11 22.82
C LEU A 348 31.90 -8.35 23.25
N VAL A 349 32.83 -9.04 23.91
CA VAL A 349 34.15 -8.50 24.23
C VAL A 349 35.19 -9.33 23.49
N VAL A 350 36.07 -8.66 22.74
CA VAL A 350 37.19 -9.27 22.03
C VAL A 350 38.47 -8.52 22.35
N ALA A 351 39.57 -9.25 22.55
CA ALA A 351 40.84 -8.69 22.99
C ALA A 351 42.01 -9.46 22.39
N GLY A 352 43.08 -8.74 22.05
CA GLY A 352 44.32 -9.34 21.57
C GLY A 352 45.55 -8.44 21.71
N GLU A 353 46.72 -9.06 21.68
CA GLU A 353 48.02 -8.40 21.75
C GLU A 353 48.42 -7.83 20.37
N GLY A 354 49.12 -6.70 20.37
CA GLY A 354 49.66 -6.09 19.14
C GLY A 354 48.61 -5.52 18.18
N TRP A 355 47.34 -5.46 18.59
CA TRP A 355 46.26 -4.91 17.78
C TRP A 355 46.39 -3.39 17.65
N HIS A 356 46.42 -2.88 16.42
CA HIS A 356 46.66 -1.48 16.16
C HIS A 356 45.54 -0.58 16.71
N GLU A 357 45.88 0.38 17.59
CA GLU A 357 44.88 1.15 18.34
C GLU A 357 43.99 2.02 17.45
N GLY A 358 44.54 2.55 16.35
CA GLY A 358 43.85 3.47 15.44
C GLY A 358 42.65 2.91 14.67
N VAL A 359 42.45 1.58 14.66
CA VAL A 359 41.38 0.89 13.90
C VAL A 359 40.35 0.16 14.77
N LYS A 360 40.55 0.06 16.09
CA LYS A 360 39.69 -0.74 16.99
C LYS A 360 38.20 -0.41 16.88
N GLY A 361 37.87 0.87 16.93
CA GLY A 361 36.49 1.34 16.88
C GLY A 361 35.76 1.00 15.58
N ILE A 362 36.50 0.92 14.46
CA ILE A 362 35.95 0.56 13.15
C ILE A 362 35.60 -0.94 13.12
N VAL A 363 36.51 -1.77 13.65
CA VAL A 363 36.29 -3.21 13.74
C VAL A 363 35.15 -3.54 14.73
N ALA A 364 35.07 -2.84 15.86
CA ALA A 364 33.95 -2.97 16.81
C ALA A 364 32.60 -2.70 16.14
N SER A 365 32.48 -1.64 15.32
CA SER A 365 31.25 -1.35 14.56
C SER A 365 30.88 -2.46 13.57
N ARG A 366 31.86 -3.11 12.93
CA ARG A 366 31.59 -4.24 12.03
C ARG A 366 31.04 -5.45 12.79
N LEU A 367 31.62 -5.76 13.95
CA LEU A 367 31.16 -6.87 14.79
C LEU A 367 29.75 -6.61 15.32
N VAL A 368 29.42 -5.37 15.72
CA VAL A 368 28.04 -4.98 16.06
C VAL A 368 27.08 -5.33 14.91
N ASN A 369 27.41 -4.96 13.67
CA ASN A 369 26.57 -5.24 12.51
C ASN A 369 26.44 -6.73 12.21
N THR A 370 27.47 -7.53 12.49
CA THR A 370 27.47 -8.98 12.26
C THR A 370 26.67 -9.73 13.33
N TYR A 371 26.89 -9.43 14.61
CA TYR A 371 26.33 -10.18 15.73
C TYR A 371 25.05 -9.57 16.33
N GLY A 372 24.76 -8.29 16.04
CA GLY A 372 23.56 -7.62 16.53
C GLY A 372 23.59 -7.31 18.03
N VAL A 373 24.77 -7.25 18.65
CA VAL A 373 24.98 -6.95 20.08
C VAL A 373 26.06 -5.86 20.25
N PRO A 374 26.00 -5.04 21.33
CA PRO A 374 27.07 -4.12 21.65
C PRO A 374 28.42 -4.84 21.73
N THR A 375 29.45 -4.28 21.11
CA THR A 375 30.77 -4.93 21.02
C THR A 375 31.87 -3.99 21.50
N LEU A 376 32.77 -4.49 22.34
CA LEU A 376 34.00 -3.82 22.75
C LEU A 376 35.22 -4.60 22.26
N LEU A 377 36.18 -3.86 21.69
CA LEU A 377 37.42 -4.41 21.16
C LEU A 377 38.62 -3.81 21.87
N PHE A 378 39.45 -4.65 22.49
CA PHE A 378 40.60 -4.27 23.32
C PHE A 378 41.95 -4.62 22.66
N THR A 379 42.90 -3.69 22.71
CA THR A 379 44.33 -3.97 22.51
C THR A 379 44.95 -4.18 23.88
N ILE A 380 45.69 -5.26 24.05
CA ILE A 380 46.50 -5.53 25.25
C ILE A 380 47.92 -4.99 25.01
N ASP A 381 48.38 -4.14 25.94
CA ASP A 381 49.74 -3.59 25.99
C ASP A 381 50.30 -3.79 27.40
N GLY A 382 51.05 -4.89 27.58
CA GLY A 382 51.54 -5.32 28.89
C GLY A 382 50.40 -5.59 29.89
N ASP A 383 50.45 -4.91 31.03
CA ASP A 383 49.48 -5.07 32.12
C ASP A 383 48.20 -4.24 31.92
N GLU A 384 48.09 -3.46 30.85
CA GLU A 384 46.92 -2.63 30.52
C GLU A 384 46.21 -3.09 29.24
N ALA A 385 44.89 -3.04 29.27
CA ALA A 385 44.02 -3.26 28.12
C ALA A 385 43.26 -1.98 27.78
N ARG A 386 43.40 -1.52 26.53
CA ARG A 386 42.74 -0.31 25.99
C ARG A 386 41.68 -0.70 24.98
N GLY A 387 40.42 -0.39 25.26
CA GLY A 387 39.26 -0.79 24.49
C GLY A 387 38.47 0.34 23.85
N SER A 388 37.81 0.00 22.74
CA SER A 388 36.81 0.84 22.08
C SER A 388 35.51 0.05 21.90
N GLY A 389 34.41 0.60 22.39
CA GLY A 389 33.08 0.02 22.35
C GLY A 389 32.13 0.68 21.37
N ARG A 390 31.20 -0.10 20.80
CA ARG A 390 30.12 0.35 19.93
C ARG A 390 28.81 -0.32 20.33
N SER A 391 27.73 0.45 20.36
CA SER A 391 26.40 -0.02 20.77
C SER A 391 25.55 -0.50 19.60
N VAL A 392 24.40 -1.13 19.90
CA VAL A 392 23.37 -1.58 18.94
C VAL A 392 21.98 -1.12 19.40
N GLY A 393 21.06 -0.95 18.45
CA GLY A 393 19.66 -0.65 18.76
C GLY A 393 19.51 0.62 19.60
N GLN A 394 18.85 0.49 20.76
CA GLN A 394 18.65 1.57 21.74
C GLN A 394 19.47 1.35 23.02
N VAL A 395 20.50 0.51 22.98
CA VAL A 395 21.31 0.22 24.16
C VAL A 395 22.22 1.42 24.47
N ASN A 396 22.14 1.94 25.70
CA ASN A 396 23.08 2.95 26.20
C ASN A 396 24.34 2.25 26.73
N LEU A 397 25.38 2.19 25.90
CA LEU A 397 26.63 1.52 26.23
C LEU A 397 27.45 2.29 27.28
N PHE A 398 27.34 3.62 27.32
CA PHE A 398 28.01 4.43 28.34
C PHE A 398 27.56 4.05 29.75
N LYS A 399 26.24 3.97 30.01
CA LYS A 399 25.71 3.55 31.31
C LYS A 399 26.10 2.11 31.68
N ALA A 400 26.19 1.23 30.69
CA ALA A 400 26.65 -0.14 30.91
C ALA A 400 28.12 -0.17 31.36
N VAL A 401 28.99 0.61 30.71
CA VAL A 401 30.41 0.73 31.10
C VAL A 401 30.58 1.47 32.42
N GLU A 402 29.80 2.53 32.67
CA GLU A 402 29.79 3.29 33.93
C GLU A 402 29.46 2.38 35.13
N SER A 403 28.58 1.39 34.95
CA SER A 403 28.29 0.39 35.99
C SER A 403 29.49 -0.48 36.39
N CYS A 404 30.55 -0.48 35.59
CA CYS A 404 31.82 -1.18 35.83
C CYS A 404 32.96 -0.23 36.20
N SER A 405 32.70 1.04 36.55
CA SER A 405 33.73 2.07 36.74
C SER A 405 34.80 1.71 37.78
N ASP A 406 34.48 0.85 38.76
CA ASP A 406 35.40 0.36 39.79
C ASP A 406 36.54 -0.52 39.23
N LEU A 407 36.38 -1.04 38.01
CA LEU A 407 37.37 -1.88 37.32
C LEU A 407 38.25 -1.08 36.35
N LEU A 408 37.92 0.18 36.09
CA LEU A 408 38.49 0.97 34.99
C LEU A 408 39.54 1.94 35.52
N LEU A 409 40.65 2.07 34.80
CA LEU A 409 41.64 3.12 35.02
C LEU A 409 41.16 4.45 34.45
N ARG A 410 40.55 4.39 33.25
CA ARG A 410 39.98 5.53 32.52
C ARG A 410 38.80 5.05 31.69
N PHE A 411 37.74 5.85 31.59
CA PHE A 411 36.67 5.61 30.63
C PHE A 411 35.99 6.92 30.22
N GLY A 412 35.35 6.92 29.07
CA GLY A 412 34.61 8.08 28.55
C GLY A 412 33.85 7.73 27.28
N GLY A 413 33.06 8.68 26.77
CA GLY A 413 32.30 8.54 25.53
C GLY A 413 30.82 8.90 25.70
N HIS A 414 29.98 8.35 24.83
CA HIS A 414 28.55 8.62 24.76
C HIS A 414 27.75 7.30 24.61
N GLU A 415 26.43 7.40 24.57
CA GLU A 415 25.52 6.24 24.58
C GLU A 415 25.85 5.20 23.50
N ALA A 416 26.31 5.63 22.32
CA ALA A 416 26.60 4.76 21.18
C ALA A 416 28.06 4.27 21.08
N ALA A 417 29.00 4.93 21.77
CA ALA A 417 30.43 4.65 21.65
C ALA A 417 31.20 5.03 22.91
N VAL A 418 32.10 4.14 23.35
CA VAL A 418 32.87 4.32 24.59
C VAL A 418 34.35 3.99 24.36
N GLY A 419 35.23 4.68 25.08
CA GLY A 419 36.64 4.34 25.24
C GLY A 419 36.90 3.89 26.67
N VAL A 420 37.67 2.82 26.85
CA VAL A 420 37.88 2.19 28.16
C VAL A 420 39.33 1.75 28.32
N THR A 421 39.92 1.99 29.48
CA THR A 421 41.23 1.44 29.86
C THR A 421 41.09 0.73 31.20
N LEU A 422 41.59 -0.50 31.30
CA LEU A 422 41.57 -1.29 32.54
C LEU A 422 42.82 -2.17 32.65
N PRO A 423 43.17 -2.68 33.83
CA PRO A 423 44.22 -3.68 33.96
C PRO A 423 43.83 -4.96 33.22
N THR A 424 44.76 -5.57 32.46
CA THR A 424 44.51 -6.78 31.66
C THR A 424 43.92 -7.91 32.48
N ALA A 425 44.35 -8.07 33.74
CA ALA A 425 43.83 -9.07 34.66
C ALA A 425 42.33 -8.90 35.03
N LYS A 426 41.75 -7.72 34.83
CA LYS A 426 40.34 -7.41 35.13
C LYS A 426 39.41 -7.61 33.93
N LEU A 427 39.95 -7.91 32.74
CA LEU A 427 39.17 -8.05 31.50
C LEU A 427 38.07 -9.13 31.56
N PRO A 428 38.30 -10.33 32.12
CA PRO A 428 37.24 -11.33 32.26
C PRO A 428 36.09 -10.91 33.19
N GLU A 429 36.42 -10.20 34.28
CA GLU A 429 35.42 -9.72 35.23
C GLU A 429 34.60 -8.56 34.64
N PHE A 430 35.25 -7.69 33.85
CA PHE A 430 34.58 -6.63 33.10
C PHE A 430 33.57 -7.21 32.08
N GLU A 431 33.98 -8.22 31.29
CA GLU A 431 33.08 -8.89 30.33
C GLU A 431 31.86 -9.51 31.02
N ARG A 432 32.07 -10.18 32.17
CA ARG A 432 30.98 -10.79 32.95
C ARG A 432 29.96 -9.75 33.41
N ARG A 433 30.40 -8.66 34.06
CA ARG A 433 29.50 -7.60 34.55
C ARG A 433 28.78 -6.87 33.42
N LEU A 434 29.47 -6.65 32.30
CA LEU A 434 28.86 -6.05 31.12
C LEU A 434 27.74 -6.93 30.56
N CYS A 435 27.96 -8.25 30.43
CA CYS A 435 26.94 -9.18 30.00
C CYS A 435 25.74 -9.20 30.96
N GLU A 436 25.98 -9.24 32.28
CA GLU A 436 24.92 -9.19 33.30
C GLU A 436 24.05 -7.93 33.21
N TYR A 437 24.68 -6.77 32.96
CA TYR A 437 23.95 -5.53 32.71
C TYR A 437 23.07 -5.63 31.46
N MET A 438 23.60 -6.19 30.36
CA MET A 438 22.86 -6.32 29.10
C MET A 438 21.73 -7.35 29.18
N ASP A 439 21.87 -8.41 29.98
CA ASP A 439 20.83 -9.41 30.19
C ASP A 439 19.61 -8.87 30.93
N ALA A 440 19.80 -7.85 31.77
CA ALA A 440 18.70 -7.15 32.45
C ALA A 440 17.88 -6.22 31.52
N LEU A 441 18.39 -5.88 30.33
CA LEU A 441 17.68 -5.02 29.38
C LEU A 441 16.57 -5.79 28.63
N PRO A 442 15.50 -5.12 28.19
CA PRO A 442 14.47 -5.77 27.38
C PRO A 442 15.03 -6.17 26.00
N GLU A 443 14.64 -7.36 25.49
CA GLU A 443 15.08 -7.86 24.17
C GLU A 443 14.82 -6.85 23.04
N GLY A 444 13.72 -6.11 23.14
CA GLY A 444 13.36 -5.04 22.22
C GLY A 444 14.42 -3.95 22.04
N ALA A 445 15.28 -3.71 23.03
CA ALA A 445 16.33 -2.68 22.99
C ALA A 445 17.47 -3.03 22.03
N PHE A 446 17.66 -4.32 21.72
CA PHE A 446 18.75 -4.80 20.85
C PHE A 446 18.35 -4.83 19.37
N HIS A 447 17.05 -4.75 19.06
CA HIS A 447 16.59 -4.74 17.68
C HIS A 447 16.79 -3.37 17.01
N PRO A 448 17.20 -3.34 15.73
CA PRO A 448 17.25 -2.10 14.96
C PRO A 448 15.86 -1.45 14.90
N LEU A 449 15.76 -0.22 15.41
CA LEU A 449 14.60 0.64 15.20
C LEU A 449 14.85 1.51 13.97
N ILE A 450 14.05 1.33 12.93
CA ILE A 450 14.06 2.21 11.77
C ILE A 450 13.02 3.28 11.98
N THR A 451 13.47 4.51 12.13
CA THR A 451 12.58 5.68 12.20
C THR A 451 12.17 6.07 10.79
N ILE A 452 10.87 6.14 10.55
CA ILE A 452 10.25 6.52 9.28
C ILE A 452 9.80 7.98 9.39
N ASP A 453 10.27 8.83 8.48
CA ASP A 453 9.91 10.25 8.44
C ASP A 453 8.52 10.48 7.82
N ALA A 454 8.15 9.68 6.80
CA ALA A 454 6.83 9.73 6.17
C ALA A 454 6.45 8.40 5.48
N CYS A 455 5.14 8.12 5.44
CA CYS A 455 4.59 7.13 4.53
C CYS A 455 4.49 7.72 3.11
N VAL A 456 4.76 6.93 2.08
CA VAL A 456 4.73 7.40 0.69
C VAL A 456 4.03 6.41 -0.22
N ASN A 457 3.21 6.93 -1.14
CA ASN A 457 2.68 6.13 -2.24
C ASN A 457 3.71 6.07 -3.37
N LEU A 458 3.87 4.90 -4.00
CA LEU A 458 4.84 4.75 -5.09
C LEU A 458 4.58 5.70 -6.27
N ASP A 459 3.33 6.12 -6.47
CA ASP A 459 2.92 7.08 -7.50
C ASP A 459 3.50 8.49 -7.28
N GLU A 460 3.85 8.84 -6.04
CA GLU A 460 4.47 10.13 -5.70
C GLU A 460 5.96 10.17 -6.06
N LEU A 461 6.60 9.00 -6.20
CA LEU A 461 8.04 8.85 -6.41
C LEU A 461 8.43 9.05 -7.89
N THR A 462 8.05 10.21 -8.44
CA THR A 462 8.44 10.63 -9.79
C THR A 462 9.82 11.30 -9.78
N LEU A 463 10.53 11.31 -10.91
CA LEU A 463 11.82 12.01 -11.04
C LEU A 463 11.76 13.47 -10.60
N ARG A 464 10.66 14.18 -10.96
CA ARG A 464 10.44 15.58 -10.59
C ARG A 464 10.30 15.76 -9.07
N ASN A 465 9.57 14.86 -8.42
CA ASN A 465 9.30 14.95 -6.99
C ASN A 465 10.53 14.55 -6.18
N VAL A 466 11.22 13.47 -6.58
CA VAL A 466 12.44 13.00 -5.90
C VAL A 466 13.57 14.02 -6.03
N ALA A 467 13.68 14.74 -7.15
CA ALA A 467 14.69 15.80 -7.30
C ALA A 467 14.52 16.95 -6.29
N GLN A 468 13.31 17.18 -5.77
CA GLN A 468 13.10 18.20 -4.73
C GLN A 468 13.68 17.79 -3.38
N LEU A 469 14.01 16.50 -3.17
CA LEU A 469 14.66 16.06 -1.94
C LEU A 469 16.04 16.64 -1.74
N ASP A 470 16.73 16.96 -2.83
CA ASP A 470 18.06 17.57 -2.77
C ASP A 470 18.03 18.93 -2.04
N ALA A 471 16.88 19.62 -2.02
CA ALA A 471 16.70 20.87 -1.27
C ALA A 471 16.71 20.69 0.26
N LEU A 472 16.52 19.46 0.77
CA LEU A 472 16.61 19.16 2.20
C LEU A 472 18.07 18.97 2.64
N ALA A 473 18.99 18.76 1.70
CA ALA A 473 20.42 18.70 1.97
C ALA A 473 20.94 20.08 2.46
N PRO A 474 22.10 20.16 3.12
CA PRO A 474 23.00 19.06 3.48
C PRO A 474 22.43 18.15 4.58
N PHE A 475 22.63 16.84 4.45
CA PHE A 475 22.30 15.85 5.48
C PHE A 475 23.53 15.55 6.34
N GLY A 476 23.32 15.23 7.62
CA GLY A 476 24.38 14.96 8.59
C GLY A 476 23.84 14.48 9.94
N GLN A 477 24.64 14.62 11.00
CA GLN A 477 24.21 14.32 12.36
C GLN A 477 22.99 15.18 12.74
N GLU A 478 22.03 14.63 13.47
CA GLU A 478 20.72 15.24 13.80
C GLU A 478 19.81 15.59 12.60
N HIS A 479 20.28 15.49 11.35
CA HIS A 479 19.48 15.69 10.14
C HIS A 479 19.84 14.65 9.07
N SER A 480 19.46 13.40 9.33
CA SER A 480 19.74 12.27 8.46
C SER A 480 18.96 12.35 7.15
N VAL A 481 19.42 11.60 6.14
CA VAL A 481 18.62 11.36 4.92
C VAL A 481 17.26 10.78 5.32
N PRO A 482 16.14 11.28 4.76
CA PRO A 482 14.82 10.80 5.13
C PRO A 482 14.59 9.34 4.76
N VAL A 483 13.95 8.60 5.67
CA VAL A 483 13.53 7.22 5.42
C VAL A 483 12.02 7.18 5.25
N TYR A 484 11.58 6.57 4.14
CA TYR A 484 10.18 6.46 3.77
C TYR A 484 9.66 5.05 3.96
N LEU A 485 8.34 4.93 4.15
CA LEU A 485 7.63 3.66 4.21
C LEU A 485 6.60 3.57 3.08
N ALA A 486 6.78 2.63 2.16
CA ALA A 486 5.69 2.18 1.30
C ALA A 486 5.02 0.96 1.95
N ARG A 487 3.71 1.05 2.18
CA ARG A 487 2.93 -0.03 2.77
C ARG A 487 2.29 -0.91 1.70
N ASP A 488 2.09 -2.18 2.04
CA ASP A 488 1.31 -3.13 1.25
C ASP A 488 1.74 -3.21 -0.22
N VAL A 489 3.06 -3.26 -0.46
CA VAL A 489 3.63 -3.39 -1.81
C VAL A 489 4.05 -4.83 -2.09
N THR A 490 3.96 -5.24 -3.36
CA THR A 490 4.49 -6.52 -3.84
C THR A 490 5.92 -6.38 -4.35
N LEU A 491 6.69 -7.47 -4.23
CA LEU A 491 8.05 -7.56 -4.77
C LEU A 491 8.01 -8.25 -6.15
N LEU A 492 8.37 -7.52 -7.20
CA LEU A 492 8.50 -8.05 -8.56
C LEU A 492 9.97 -8.15 -8.97
N HIS A 493 10.29 -8.99 -9.95
CA HIS A 493 11.62 -9.11 -10.56
C HIS A 493 12.78 -9.31 -9.55
N CYS A 494 12.53 -10.07 -8.48
CA CYS A 494 13.50 -10.33 -7.42
C CYS A 494 14.73 -11.10 -7.94
N ARG A 495 15.93 -10.58 -7.65
CA ARG A 495 17.20 -11.17 -8.07
C ARG A 495 18.34 -10.86 -7.10
N ALA A 496 19.29 -11.78 -6.99
CA ALA A 496 20.59 -11.55 -6.37
C ALA A 496 21.55 -10.91 -7.39
N VAL A 497 22.24 -9.83 -7.01
CA VAL A 497 23.18 -9.09 -7.87
C VAL A 497 24.51 -8.83 -7.15
N GLY A 498 25.51 -8.36 -7.88
CA GLY A 498 26.90 -8.18 -7.40
C GLY A 498 27.79 -9.39 -7.69
N ALA A 499 29.11 -9.20 -7.64
CA ALA A 499 30.09 -10.26 -7.92
C ALA A 499 29.92 -11.46 -6.95
N GLU A 500 29.64 -11.17 -5.68
CA GLU A 500 29.41 -12.17 -4.62
C GLU A 500 27.94 -12.57 -4.47
N ARG A 501 27.03 -12.01 -5.28
CA ARG A 501 25.56 -12.19 -5.15
C ARG A 501 25.01 -11.87 -3.74
N ASN A 502 25.61 -10.88 -3.06
CA ASN A 502 25.27 -10.42 -1.71
C ASN A 502 24.38 -9.16 -1.71
N HIS A 503 23.81 -8.78 -2.85
CA HIS A 503 22.88 -7.65 -2.96
C HIS A 503 21.53 -8.13 -3.52
N PHE A 504 20.43 -7.60 -2.97
CA PHE A 504 19.08 -7.91 -3.42
C PHE A 504 18.56 -6.78 -4.30
N SER A 505 18.04 -7.11 -5.48
CA SER A 505 17.38 -6.17 -6.38
C SER A 505 15.96 -6.66 -6.67
N CYS A 506 15.00 -5.75 -6.64
CA CYS A 506 13.59 -6.01 -6.94
C CYS A 506 12.93 -4.78 -7.56
N SER A 507 11.65 -4.87 -7.89
CA SER A 507 10.78 -3.74 -8.17
C SER A 507 9.64 -3.75 -7.15
N LEU A 508 9.49 -2.66 -6.40
CA LEU A 508 8.34 -2.45 -5.52
C LEU A 508 7.14 -2.11 -6.40
N SER A 509 6.00 -2.77 -6.19
CA SER A 509 4.77 -2.49 -6.95
C SER A 509 3.55 -2.42 -6.07
N ASN A 510 2.75 -1.37 -6.26
CA ASN A 510 1.38 -1.27 -5.72
C ASN A 510 0.33 -1.74 -6.76
N GLY A 511 0.75 -2.44 -7.82
CA GLY A 511 -0.11 -2.88 -8.92
C GLY A 511 -0.41 -1.82 -9.98
N ARG A 512 -0.12 -0.53 -9.71
CA ARG A 512 -0.27 0.59 -10.67
C ARG A 512 1.08 1.12 -11.14
N THR A 513 1.96 1.41 -10.19
CA THR A 513 3.30 1.96 -10.40
C THR A 513 4.36 1.00 -9.88
N THR A 514 5.53 1.05 -10.51
CA THR A 514 6.70 0.29 -10.10
C THR A 514 7.88 1.20 -9.84
N VAL A 515 8.60 0.94 -8.74
CA VAL A 515 9.84 1.65 -8.39
C VAL A 515 10.94 0.62 -8.18
N ALA A 516 12.09 0.84 -8.81
CA ALA A 516 13.23 -0.07 -8.67
C ALA A 516 13.77 -0.03 -7.23
N GLY A 517 13.99 -1.20 -6.63
CA GLY A 517 14.53 -1.37 -5.28
C GLY A 517 15.89 -2.06 -5.29
N ILE A 518 16.79 -1.62 -4.40
CA ILE A 518 18.06 -2.31 -4.12
C ILE A 518 18.35 -2.33 -2.62
N MET A 519 18.76 -3.48 -2.10
CA MET A 519 19.27 -3.66 -0.73
C MET A 519 20.71 -4.18 -0.81
N PHE A 520 21.66 -3.41 -0.31
CA PHE A 520 23.05 -3.85 -0.21
C PHE A 520 23.26 -4.74 1.02
N HIS A 521 24.23 -5.67 0.92
CA HIS A 521 24.60 -6.60 1.99
C HIS A 521 23.40 -7.31 2.64
N CYS A 522 22.52 -7.87 1.80
CA CYS A 522 21.32 -8.55 2.26
C CYS A 522 21.66 -10.00 2.64
N ASN A 523 21.39 -10.40 3.90
CA ASN A 523 21.65 -11.76 4.37
C ASN A 523 20.52 -12.74 4.02
N ASP A 524 19.28 -12.25 3.87
CA ASP A 524 18.07 -13.07 3.73
C ASP A 524 17.55 -13.14 2.26
N ILE A 525 18.44 -12.99 1.28
CA ILE A 525 18.08 -12.88 -0.16
C ILE A 525 17.19 -14.04 -0.62
N LYS A 526 17.50 -15.27 -0.23
CA LYS A 526 16.76 -16.47 -0.65
C LYS A 526 15.29 -16.40 -0.22
N ALA A 527 15.03 -15.96 1.01
CA ALA A 527 13.67 -15.83 1.54
C ALA A 527 12.90 -14.69 0.84
N LEU A 528 13.57 -13.56 0.59
CA LEU A 528 12.96 -12.43 -0.13
C LEU A 528 12.62 -12.75 -1.58
N MET A 529 13.42 -13.58 -2.26
CA MET A 529 13.15 -14.00 -3.63
C MET A 529 11.92 -14.88 -3.78
N THR A 530 11.51 -15.59 -2.72
CA THR A 530 10.32 -16.47 -2.69
C THR A 530 9.13 -15.82 -2.00
N THR A 531 9.21 -14.52 -1.67
CA THR A 531 8.13 -13.82 -0.99
C THR A 531 7.04 -13.42 -1.99
N ASP A 532 5.91 -14.13 -1.92
CA ASP A 532 4.71 -13.86 -2.73
C ASP A 532 3.68 -12.94 -2.02
N SER A 533 3.92 -12.60 -0.75
CA SER A 533 3.02 -11.77 0.06
C SER A 533 3.32 -10.28 -0.11
N VAL A 534 2.33 -9.43 0.17
CA VAL A 534 2.58 -7.99 0.29
C VAL A 534 3.50 -7.68 1.49
N VAL A 535 4.35 -6.68 1.33
CA VAL A 535 5.36 -6.27 2.30
C VAL A 535 5.29 -4.77 2.54
N ASN A 536 5.77 -4.38 3.72
CA ASN A 536 6.09 -3.00 4.06
C ASN A 536 7.57 -2.76 3.78
N ALA A 537 7.86 -1.76 2.94
CA ALA A 537 9.22 -1.43 2.51
C ALA A 537 9.68 -0.11 3.12
N ALA A 538 10.73 -0.16 3.94
CA ALA A 538 11.42 1.01 4.47
C ALA A 538 12.66 1.31 3.61
N PHE A 539 12.77 2.52 3.08
CA PHE A 539 13.84 2.88 2.14
C PHE A 539 14.18 4.37 2.14
N GLU A 540 15.41 4.68 1.78
CA GLU A 540 15.79 6.02 1.28
C GLU A 540 15.52 6.05 -0.23
N VAL A 541 15.21 7.21 -0.81
CA VAL A 541 14.97 7.33 -2.26
C VAL A 541 16.00 8.26 -2.88
N GLN A 542 16.52 7.88 -4.05
CA GLN A 542 17.50 8.65 -4.79
C GLN A 542 17.25 8.59 -6.30
N ILE A 543 17.84 9.52 -7.04
CA ILE A 543 17.90 9.47 -8.50
C ILE A 543 19.17 8.71 -8.90
N ASP A 544 18.99 7.57 -9.57
CA ASP A 544 20.08 6.79 -10.15
C ASP A 544 20.30 7.24 -11.60
N GLU A 545 21.56 7.46 -11.98
CA GLU A 545 21.95 7.82 -13.36
C GLU A 545 22.86 6.75 -13.94
N TRP A 546 22.37 6.08 -14.98
CA TRP A 546 23.11 5.01 -15.65
C TRP A 546 23.01 5.17 -17.18
N LYS A 547 24.16 5.25 -17.85
CA LYS A 547 24.25 5.43 -19.32
C LYS A 547 23.37 6.60 -19.82
N ASN A 548 23.43 7.76 -19.14
CA ASN A 548 22.63 8.96 -19.41
C ASN A 548 21.11 8.78 -19.29
N ARG A 549 20.65 7.73 -18.60
CA ARG A 549 19.24 7.56 -18.22
C ARG A 549 19.12 7.75 -16.71
N ARG A 550 18.20 8.65 -16.33
CA ARG A 550 17.85 8.91 -14.93
C ARG A 550 16.60 8.13 -14.55
N SER A 551 16.62 7.49 -13.39
CA SER A 551 15.47 6.76 -12.85
C SER A 551 15.40 6.88 -11.33
N VAL A 552 14.20 6.77 -10.77
CA VAL A 552 14.01 6.76 -9.32
C VAL A 552 14.33 5.37 -8.77
N LYS A 553 15.07 5.33 -7.66
CA LYS A 553 15.48 4.08 -7.01
C LYS A 553 15.30 4.14 -5.50
N ALA A 554 14.65 3.13 -4.96
CA ALA A 554 14.51 2.89 -3.52
C ALA A 554 15.72 2.11 -3.00
N MET A 555 16.49 2.75 -2.12
CA MET A 555 17.59 2.16 -1.37
C MET A 555 16.99 1.50 -0.11
N LEU A 556 16.63 0.23 -0.25
CA LEU A 556 15.93 -0.56 0.75
C LEU A 556 16.79 -0.73 2.01
N LYS A 557 16.26 -0.30 3.15
CA LYS A 557 16.84 -0.54 4.48
C LYS A 557 16.24 -1.79 5.12
N SER A 558 14.93 -2.00 4.94
CA SER A 558 14.24 -3.17 5.47
C SER A 558 12.99 -3.49 4.67
N LEU A 559 12.69 -4.79 4.60
CA LEU A 559 11.44 -5.33 4.09
C LEU A 559 10.83 -6.17 5.22
N SER A 560 9.58 -5.88 5.56
CA SER A 560 8.84 -6.64 6.55
C SER A 560 7.55 -7.17 5.93
N PRO A 561 7.21 -8.46 6.05
CA PRO A 561 5.91 -8.96 5.64
C PRO A 561 4.80 -8.11 6.27
N ALA A 562 3.75 -7.79 5.51
CA ALA A 562 2.56 -7.25 6.13
C ALA A 562 1.99 -8.32 7.09
N ARG A 563 1.78 -7.95 8.35
CA ARG A 563 1.22 -8.83 9.39
C ARG A 563 -0.06 -8.24 9.93
N THR A 564 -0.96 -9.10 10.38
CA THR A 564 -2.18 -8.71 11.10
C THR A 564 -1.76 -7.87 12.31
N CYS A 565 -2.39 -6.71 12.48
CA CYS A 565 -2.14 -5.89 13.65
C CYS A 565 -2.61 -6.65 14.90
N ALA A 566 -1.79 -6.71 15.97
CA ALA A 566 -2.17 -7.39 17.21
C ALA A 566 -3.48 -6.83 17.83
N ALA A 567 -3.77 -5.54 17.61
CA ALA A 567 -5.03 -4.93 18.01
C ALA A 567 -6.22 -5.48 17.20
N LEU A 568 -6.03 -5.71 15.90
CA LEU A 568 -7.03 -6.36 15.05
C LEU A 568 -7.23 -7.81 15.50
N GLU A 569 -6.17 -8.57 15.73
CA GLU A 569 -6.25 -9.96 16.24
C GLU A 569 -7.05 -10.05 17.54
N ALA A 570 -6.84 -9.12 18.48
CA ALA A 570 -7.57 -9.07 19.75
C ALA A 570 -9.07 -8.72 19.60
N CYS A 571 -9.46 -8.09 18.48
CA CYS A 571 -10.85 -7.71 18.21
C CYS A 571 -11.63 -8.78 17.42
N LEU A 572 -10.97 -9.80 16.88
CA LEU A 572 -11.62 -10.83 16.08
C LEU A 572 -12.31 -11.87 16.97
N ASN A 573 -13.59 -12.15 16.68
CA ASN A 573 -14.35 -13.18 17.40
C ASN A 573 -13.85 -14.60 17.02
N PRO A 574 -13.41 -15.43 17.98
CA PRO A 574 -12.90 -16.78 17.72
C PRO A 574 -13.87 -17.72 16.99
N GLU A 575 -15.17 -17.63 17.26
CA GLU A 575 -16.20 -18.47 16.61
C GLU A 575 -16.33 -18.14 15.12
N ASN A 576 -16.25 -16.85 14.77
CA ASN A 576 -16.29 -16.41 13.37
C ASN A 576 -15.03 -16.85 12.61
N LEU A 577 -13.87 -16.82 13.27
CA LEU A 577 -12.61 -17.31 12.71
C LEU A 577 -12.66 -18.81 12.41
N SER A 578 -13.20 -19.60 13.35
CA SER A 578 -13.38 -21.05 13.15
C SER A 578 -14.30 -21.31 11.96
N PHE A 579 -15.49 -20.72 11.94
CA PHE A 579 -16.46 -20.91 10.85
C PHE A 579 -15.87 -20.59 9.47
N VAL A 580 -15.21 -19.44 9.34
CA VAL A 580 -14.58 -19.04 8.06
C VAL A 580 -13.42 -19.97 7.73
N SER A 581 -12.64 -20.44 8.70
CA SER A 581 -11.55 -21.41 8.46
C SER A 581 -12.08 -22.77 8.01
N ASP A 582 -13.14 -23.26 8.64
CA ASP A 582 -13.76 -24.56 8.35
C ASP A 582 -14.31 -24.60 6.92
N LEU A 583 -14.88 -23.48 6.44
CA LEU A 583 -15.31 -23.27 5.05
C LEU A 583 -14.19 -23.46 4.01
N TYR A 584 -12.91 -23.28 4.39
CA TYR A 584 -11.77 -23.50 3.48
C TYR A 584 -11.05 -24.84 3.71
N ALA A 585 -11.35 -25.56 4.80
CA ALA A 585 -10.75 -26.85 5.13
C ALA A 585 -11.37 -28.02 4.36
N THR A 586 -12.59 -27.85 3.83
CA THR A 586 -13.31 -28.80 2.99
C THR A 586 -12.79 -28.83 1.55
N ARG A 587 -12.88 -29.97 0.85
CA ARG A 587 -12.43 -30.09 -0.55
C ARG A 587 -13.35 -29.31 -1.49
N ASP A 588 -12.79 -28.76 -2.58
CA ASP A 588 -13.51 -27.89 -3.53
C ASP A 588 -14.73 -28.56 -4.15
N GLU A 589 -14.66 -29.87 -4.38
CA GLU A 589 -15.74 -30.68 -4.95
C GLU A 589 -16.96 -30.80 -4.01
N GLU A 590 -16.75 -30.82 -2.69
CA GLU A 590 -17.82 -30.90 -1.69
C GLU A 590 -18.51 -29.54 -1.47
N LEU A 591 -17.75 -28.44 -1.50
CA LEU A 591 -18.28 -27.07 -1.38
C LEU A 591 -19.10 -26.64 -2.61
N CYS A 592 -19.04 -27.40 -3.70
CA CYS A 592 -19.73 -27.13 -4.95
C CYS A 592 -20.91 -28.08 -5.26
N ALA A 593 -21.19 -29.06 -4.38
CA ALA A 593 -22.28 -30.02 -4.58
C ALA A 593 -23.68 -29.42 -4.29
N ASP A 594 -24.69 -29.84 -5.07
CA ASP A 594 -26.06 -29.37 -4.89
C ASP A 594 -26.67 -29.94 -3.59
N ALA A 595 -26.92 -29.07 -2.61
CA ALA A 595 -27.50 -29.47 -1.33
C ALA A 595 -29.02 -29.73 -1.46
N PRO A 596 -29.52 -30.93 -1.11
CA PRO A 596 -30.96 -31.22 -1.11
C PRO A 596 -31.66 -30.56 0.08
N HIS A 597 -32.93 -30.19 -0.11
CA HIS A 597 -33.81 -29.67 0.94
C HIS A 597 -34.46 -30.83 1.73
N ASP A 598 -34.55 -30.67 3.06
CA ASP A 598 -35.21 -31.60 3.98
C ASP A 598 -36.75 -31.51 3.86
N PRO A 599 -37.48 -32.61 3.59
CA PRO A 599 -38.94 -32.63 3.54
C PRO A 599 -39.63 -32.13 4.82
N GLU A 600 -39.07 -32.38 6.00
CA GLU A 600 -39.68 -31.92 7.27
C GLU A 600 -39.63 -30.39 7.41
N ALA A 601 -38.59 -29.76 6.88
CA ALA A 601 -38.45 -28.29 6.86
C ALA A 601 -39.41 -27.61 5.87
N ILE A 602 -39.92 -28.33 4.87
CA ILE A 602 -40.89 -27.80 3.89
C ILE A 602 -42.29 -27.74 4.53
N GLU A 603 -42.66 -28.76 5.31
CA GLU A 603 -43.98 -28.84 5.95
C GLU A 603 -44.13 -27.84 7.12
N GLU A 604 -43.06 -27.58 7.89
CA GLU A 604 -43.02 -26.48 8.87
C GLU A 604 -43.13 -25.10 8.18
N TYR A 605 -42.41 -24.91 7.08
CA TYR A 605 -42.43 -23.67 6.30
C TYR A 605 -43.81 -23.37 5.71
N GLU A 606 -44.49 -24.36 5.13
CA GLU A 606 -45.84 -24.18 4.57
C GLU A 606 -46.88 -23.82 5.63
N ASN A 607 -46.79 -24.40 6.83
CA ASN A 607 -47.66 -24.05 7.96
C ASN A 607 -47.43 -22.62 8.48
N GLU A 608 -46.18 -22.15 8.54
CA GLU A 608 -45.87 -20.77 8.91
C GLU A 608 -46.39 -19.75 7.88
N LEU A 609 -46.36 -20.09 6.58
CA LEU A 609 -46.87 -19.23 5.51
C LEU A 609 -48.38 -19.00 5.65
N GLU A 610 -49.16 -20.04 5.92
CA GLU A 610 -50.62 -19.96 6.05
C GLU A 610 -51.04 -19.08 7.25
N VAL A 611 -50.37 -19.24 8.38
CA VAL A 611 -50.61 -18.41 9.59
C VAL A 611 -50.27 -16.94 9.33
N ASN A 612 -49.15 -16.68 8.64
CA ASN A 612 -48.76 -15.32 8.27
C ASN A 612 -49.77 -14.71 7.29
N ARG A 613 -50.24 -15.46 6.29
CA ARG A 613 -51.20 -14.99 5.28
C ARG A 613 -52.47 -14.42 5.92
N VAL A 614 -53.09 -15.21 6.81
CA VAL A 614 -54.33 -14.80 7.51
C VAL A 614 -54.12 -13.50 8.32
N LYS A 615 -52.97 -13.38 9.00
CA LYS A 615 -52.62 -12.18 9.77
C LYS A 615 -52.53 -10.93 8.89
N TRP A 616 -51.86 -11.02 7.75
CA TRP A 616 -51.63 -9.85 6.89
C TRP A 616 -52.84 -9.50 6.02
N GLU A 617 -53.69 -10.46 5.64
CA GLU A 617 -54.99 -10.21 5.02
C GLU A 617 -55.98 -9.52 5.99
N ALA A 618 -55.85 -9.77 7.30
CA ALA A 618 -56.59 -9.00 8.31
C ALA A 618 -56.08 -7.55 8.41
N MET A 619 -54.75 -7.35 8.39
CA MET A 619 -54.14 -6.02 8.39
C MET A 619 -54.52 -5.21 7.13
N ALA A 620 -54.50 -5.85 5.95
CA ALA A 620 -54.90 -5.24 4.69
C ALA A 620 -56.33 -4.65 4.72
N ARG A 621 -57.22 -5.24 5.53
CA ARG A 621 -58.61 -4.76 5.71
C ARG A 621 -58.75 -3.67 6.77
N GLN A 622 -57.86 -3.65 7.77
CA GLN A 622 -57.94 -2.74 8.91
C GLN A 622 -57.17 -1.44 8.68
N ASP A 623 -55.93 -1.54 8.19
CA ASP A 623 -55.01 -0.41 8.00
C ASP A 623 -54.04 -0.68 6.82
N PRO A 624 -54.45 -0.30 5.58
CA PRO A 624 -53.62 -0.48 4.39
C PRO A 624 -52.33 0.34 4.39
N GLU A 625 -52.30 1.50 5.07
CA GLU A 625 -51.12 2.36 5.15
C GLU A 625 -50.06 1.71 6.04
N GLN A 626 -50.46 1.23 7.22
CA GLN A 626 -49.57 0.48 8.11
C GLN A 626 -49.07 -0.83 7.48
N LEU A 627 -49.89 -1.52 6.68
CA LEU A 627 -49.45 -2.68 5.91
C LEU A 627 -48.32 -2.31 4.93
N THR A 628 -48.46 -1.18 4.23
CA THR A 628 -47.46 -0.69 3.28
C THR A 628 -46.13 -0.42 4.00
N GLU A 629 -46.16 0.23 5.16
CA GLU A 629 -44.95 0.45 5.98
C GLU A 629 -44.28 -0.86 6.41
N HIS A 630 -45.07 -1.86 6.82
CA HIS A 630 -44.54 -3.17 7.19
C HIS A 630 -43.87 -3.89 6.01
N ILE A 631 -44.46 -3.81 4.81
CA ILE A 631 -43.88 -4.41 3.59
C ILE A 631 -42.59 -3.68 3.20
N VAL A 632 -42.58 -2.35 3.20
CA VAL A 632 -41.38 -1.55 2.91
C VAL A 632 -40.27 -1.87 3.91
N ARG A 633 -40.59 -1.85 5.21
CA ARG A 633 -39.62 -2.17 6.27
C ARG A 633 -39.08 -3.60 6.18
N ALA A 634 -39.89 -4.54 5.73
CA ALA A 634 -39.47 -5.91 5.52
C ALA A 634 -38.44 -6.07 4.39
N ILE A 635 -38.50 -5.20 3.37
CA ILE A 635 -37.65 -5.28 2.18
C ILE A 635 -36.40 -4.39 2.32
N ILE A 636 -36.51 -3.17 2.87
CA ILE A 636 -35.39 -2.21 2.98
C ILE A 636 -35.01 -1.80 4.41
N GLY A 637 -35.58 -2.41 5.44
CA GLY A 637 -35.28 -2.08 6.84
C GLY A 637 -35.77 -0.68 7.22
N ASP A 638 -34.97 0.09 7.97
CA ASP A 638 -35.34 1.46 8.39
C ASP A 638 -35.10 2.52 7.29
N GLY A 639 -34.85 2.09 6.04
CA GLY A 639 -34.74 2.97 4.88
C GLY A 639 -36.09 3.59 4.49
N GLN A 640 -36.06 4.78 3.89
CA GLN A 640 -37.25 5.47 3.38
C GLN A 640 -37.35 5.33 1.87
N LEU A 641 -38.58 5.27 1.35
CA LEU A 641 -38.83 5.32 -0.09
C LEU A 641 -38.26 6.61 -0.70
N HIS A 642 -37.67 6.52 -1.89
CA HIS A 642 -37.33 7.69 -2.70
C HIS A 642 -38.59 8.32 -3.28
N GLN A 643 -38.50 9.60 -3.68
CA GLN A 643 -39.65 10.31 -4.23
C GLN A 643 -40.21 9.61 -5.48
N ALA A 644 -39.35 9.21 -6.42
CA ALA A 644 -39.77 8.45 -7.60
C ALA A 644 -40.47 7.12 -7.25
N GLN A 645 -40.04 6.43 -6.18
CA GLN A 645 -40.71 5.19 -5.73
C GLN A 645 -42.10 5.47 -5.17
N ARG A 646 -42.26 6.53 -4.38
CA ARG A 646 -43.57 6.98 -3.89
C ARG A 646 -44.49 7.35 -5.05
N ASP A 647 -44.00 8.16 -5.98
CA ASP A 647 -44.77 8.58 -7.15
C ASP A 647 -45.24 7.36 -7.97
N ILE A 648 -44.36 6.37 -8.20
CA ILE A 648 -44.75 5.12 -8.88
C ILE A 648 -45.84 4.40 -8.10
N LEU A 649 -45.67 4.19 -6.79
CA LEU A 649 -46.63 3.48 -5.95
C LEU A 649 -47.99 4.19 -5.90
N ASP A 650 -48.02 5.52 -5.80
CA ASP A 650 -49.25 6.33 -5.78
C ASP A 650 -50.00 6.26 -7.12
N ASN A 651 -49.27 6.27 -8.24
CA ASN A 651 -49.86 6.10 -9.56
C ASN A 651 -50.46 4.69 -9.73
N LEU A 652 -49.74 3.65 -9.30
CA LEU A 652 -50.21 2.27 -9.36
C LEU A 652 -51.42 2.03 -8.43
N ALA A 653 -51.43 2.61 -7.23
CA ALA A 653 -52.57 2.55 -6.30
C ALA A 653 -53.83 3.20 -6.91
N ALA A 654 -53.67 4.24 -7.73
CA ALA A 654 -54.75 4.85 -8.49
C ALA A 654 -55.17 4.06 -9.75
N GLY A 655 -54.58 2.88 -10.00
CA GLY A 655 -54.86 2.03 -11.16
C GLY A 655 -54.30 2.54 -12.47
N ARG A 656 -53.33 3.48 -12.44
CA ARG A 656 -52.65 3.99 -13.63
C ARG A 656 -51.42 3.15 -13.92
N SER A 657 -51.21 2.81 -15.18
CA SER A 657 -50.02 2.11 -15.65
C SER A 657 -48.84 3.06 -15.81
N VAL A 658 -47.65 2.67 -15.35
CA VAL A 658 -46.50 3.56 -15.17
C VAL A 658 -45.28 3.06 -15.93
N LEU A 659 -44.57 3.98 -16.60
CA LEU A 659 -43.18 3.80 -17.00
C LEU A 659 -42.27 4.49 -15.99
N GLY A 660 -41.53 3.72 -15.19
CA GLY A 660 -40.54 4.23 -14.25
C GLY A 660 -39.12 4.08 -14.80
N VAL A 661 -38.41 5.20 -14.93
CA VAL A 661 -36.98 5.20 -15.30
C VAL A 661 -36.18 5.63 -14.08
N MET A 662 -35.46 4.68 -13.49
CA MET A 662 -34.69 4.92 -12.27
C MET A 662 -33.32 4.25 -12.33
N VAL A 663 -32.27 4.95 -11.89
CA VAL A 663 -30.90 4.43 -11.88
C VAL A 663 -30.81 3.10 -11.14
N THR A 664 -29.96 2.19 -11.62
CA THR A 664 -29.68 0.94 -10.92
C THR A 664 -29.12 1.20 -9.52
N GLY A 665 -29.70 0.53 -8.52
CA GLY A 665 -29.39 0.75 -7.11
C GLY A 665 -30.38 1.66 -6.36
N ARG A 666 -31.28 2.38 -7.05
CA ARG A 666 -32.38 3.17 -6.45
C ARG A 666 -33.60 2.34 -6.04
N GLY A 667 -33.47 1.01 -5.97
CA GLY A 667 -34.55 0.13 -5.50
C GLY A 667 -35.77 0.03 -6.43
N LYS A 668 -35.59 -0.03 -7.75
CA LYS A 668 -36.67 -0.22 -8.74
C LYS A 668 -37.64 -1.35 -8.36
N SER A 669 -37.09 -2.50 -8.00
CA SER A 669 -37.86 -3.71 -7.68
C SER A 669 -38.78 -3.57 -6.48
N LEU A 670 -38.43 -2.66 -5.55
CA LEU A 670 -39.25 -2.38 -4.38
C LEU A 670 -40.66 -1.93 -4.77
N THR A 671 -40.79 -1.13 -5.83
CA THR A 671 -42.08 -0.57 -6.25
C THR A 671 -43.09 -1.65 -6.66
N PHE A 672 -42.68 -2.59 -7.50
CA PHE A 672 -43.57 -3.69 -7.88
C PHE A 672 -43.71 -4.76 -6.81
N GLN A 673 -42.69 -4.99 -5.97
CA GLN A 673 -42.77 -5.93 -4.86
C GLN A 673 -43.83 -5.49 -3.85
N VAL A 674 -43.79 -4.22 -3.46
CA VAL A 674 -44.78 -3.61 -2.55
C VAL A 674 -46.16 -3.66 -3.18
N HIS A 675 -46.32 -3.19 -4.43
CA HIS A 675 -47.62 -3.15 -5.07
C HIS A 675 -48.23 -4.54 -5.28
N ALA A 676 -47.46 -5.53 -5.77
CA ALA A 676 -47.93 -6.90 -5.96
C ALA A 676 -48.36 -7.56 -4.64
N THR A 677 -47.59 -7.36 -3.57
CA THR A 677 -47.92 -7.88 -2.23
C THR A 677 -49.22 -7.28 -1.72
N LEU A 678 -49.42 -5.96 -1.90
CA LEU A 678 -50.67 -5.29 -1.53
C LEU A 678 -51.87 -5.82 -2.32
N ARG A 679 -51.76 -6.03 -3.64
CA ARG A 679 -52.85 -6.60 -4.47
C ARG A 679 -53.19 -8.03 -4.08
N ALA A 680 -52.18 -8.85 -3.78
CA ALA A 680 -52.37 -10.22 -3.33
C ALA A 680 -53.12 -10.28 -1.98
N LEU A 681 -52.71 -9.48 -1.00
CA LEU A 681 -53.30 -9.49 0.34
C LEU A 681 -54.67 -8.78 0.42
N ALA A 682 -54.87 -7.71 -0.35
CA ALA A 682 -56.09 -6.90 -0.27
C ALA A 682 -57.20 -7.37 -1.21
N ALA A 683 -56.85 -7.89 -2.39
CA ALA A 683 -57.80 -8.21 -3.45
C ALA A 683 -57.71 -9.66 -3.95
N HIS A 684 -56.81 -10.48 -3.38
CA HIS A 684 -56.52 -11.83 -3.87
C HIS A 684 -56.24 -11.86 -5.38
N GLU A 685 -55.53 -10.85 -5.87
CA GLU A 685 -55.15 -10.78 -7.28
C GLU A 685 -53.74 -11.28 -7.50
N ALA A 686 -53.51 -11.87 -8.68
CA ALA A 686 -52.20 -12.35 -9.08
C ALA A 686 -51.42 -11.28 -9.86
N SER A 687 -50.10 -11.32 -9.72
CA SER A 687 -49.16 -10.47 -10.45
C SER A 687 -48.25 -11.29 -11.35
N LEU A 688 -47.93 -10.77 -12.53
CA LEU A 688 -47.01 -11.39 -13.48
C LEU A 688 -45.79 -10.51 -13.67
N PHE A 689 -44.60 -11.01 -13.34
CA PHE A 689 -43.34 -10.30 -13.52
C PHE A 689 -42.58 -10.85 -14.72
N VAL A 690 -42.36 -9.99 -15.71
CA VAL A 690 -41.66 -10.33 -16.94
C VAL A 690 -40.23 -9.78 -16.86
N TYR A 691 -39.26 -10.70 -16.91
CA TYR A 691 -37.84 -10.38 -16.85
C TYR A 691 -37.12 -10.79 -18.14
N PRO A 692 -36.07 -10.06 -18.57
CA PRO A 692 -35.41 -10.31 -19.84
C PRO A 692 -34.61 -11.61 -19.91
N LEU A 693 -34.13 -12.17 -18.81
CA LEU A 693 -33.20 -13.29 -18.80
C LEU A 693 -33.63 -14.38 -17.81
N ARG A 694 -33.37 -15.65 -18.13
CA ARG A 694 -33.76 -16.78 -17.26
C ARG A 694 -32.94 -16.82 -15.97
N ALA A 695 -31.64 -16.57 -16.09
CA ALA A 695 -30.74 -16.51 -14.95
C ALA A 695 -31.21 -15.48 -13.91
N LEU A 696 -31.71 -14.32 -14.39
CA LEU A 696 -32.28 -13.26 -13.56
C LEU A 696 -33.56 -13.73 -12.86
N ILE A 697 -34.43 -14.48 -13.54
CA ILE A 697 -35.67 -15.00 -12.94
C ILE A 697 -35.40 -15.97 -11.78
N ALA A 698 -34.42 -16.87 -11.92
CA ALA A 698 -34.10 -17.83 -10.87
C ALA A 698 -33.64 -17.13 -9.58
N ASP A 699 -32.83 -16.10 -9.71
CA ASP A 699 -32.31 -15.30 -8.58
C ASP A 699 -33.41 -14.43 -7.96
N GLN A 700 -34.16 -13.69 -8.79
CA GLN A 700 -35.30 -12.88 -8.35
C GLN A 700 -36.37 -13.71 -7.65
N ALA A 701 -36.67 -14.92 -8.14
CA ALA A 701 -37.65 -15.81 -7.52
C ALA A 701 -37.21 -16.24 -6.11
N PHE A 702 -35.92 -16.52 -5.91
CA PHE A 702 -35.39 -16.87 -4.59
C PHE A 702 -35.55 -15.72 -3.59
N HIS A 703 -35.10 -14.51 -3.97
CA HIS A 703 -35.19 -13.33 -3.11
C HIS A 703 -36.64 -12.91 -2.81
N LEU A 704 -37.52 -12.98 -3.82
CA LEU A 704 -38.95 -12.68 -3.65
C LEU A 704 -39.62 -13.66 -2.70
N ARG A 705 -39.34 -14.96 -2.84
CA ARG A 705 -39.85 -15.99 -1.91
C ARG A 705 -39.41 -15.67 -0.49
N GLU A 706 -38.14 -15.37 -0.27
CA GLU A 706 -37.63 -15.09 1.08
C GLU A 706 -38.17 -13.79 1.68
N ALA A 707 -38.20 -12.71 0.89
CA ALA A 707 -38.68 -11.41 1.36
C ALA A 707 -40.17 -11.44 1.69
N LEU A 708 -40.96 -12.11 0.85
CA LEU A 708 -42.42 -12.10 0.90
C LEU A 708 -43.04 -13.30 1.62
N ALA A 709 -42.26 -14.34 1.93
CA ALA A 709 -42.71 -15.49 2.73
C ALA A 709 -43.35 -15.05 4.06
N ARG A 710 -42.75 -14.07 4.75
CA ARG A 710 -43.29 -13.55 6.01
C ARG A 710 -44.70 -12.94 5.89
N PHE A 711 -45.15 -12.67 4.66
CA PHE A 711 -46.48 -12.16 4.34
C PHE A 711 -47.44 -13.26 3.84
N GLY A 712 -46.98 -14.51 3.73
CA GLY A 712 -47.77 -15.61 3.19
C GLY A 712 -47.96 -15.55 1.66
N ILE A 713 -47.08 -14.85 0.95
CA ILE A 713 -47.13 -14.70 -0.51
C ILE A 713 -46.43 -15.86 -1.21
N THR A 714 -47.12 -16.51 -2.13
CA THR A 714 -46.55 -17.64 -2.90
C THR A 714 -46.08 -17.18 -4.28
N VAL A 715 -44.81 -17.48 -4.58
CA VAL A 715 -44.11 -17.06 -5.80
C VAL A 715 -43.64 -18.26 -6.61
N VAL A 716 -43.99 -18.32 -7.90
CA VAL A 716 -43.59 -19.39 -8.82
C VAL A 716 -42.82 -18.87 -10.04
N THR A 717 -42.07 -19.76 -10.68
CA THR A 717 -41.30 -19.47 -11.89
C THR A 717 -41.88 -20.27 -13.06
N LEU A 718 -42.19 -19.57 -14.15
CA LEU A 718 -42.73 -20.13 -15.39
C LEU A 718 -41.85 -19.71 -16.57
N THR A 719 -40.96 -20.60 -17.01
CA THR A 719 -40.02 -20.38 -18.12
C THR A 719 -39.97 -21.59 -19.05
N GLY A 720 -39.16 -21.53 -20.11
CA GLY A 720 -38.88 -22.70 -20.96
C GLY A 720 -38.35 -23.92 -20.19
N GLU A 721 -37.83 -23.73 -18.97
CA GLU A 721 -37.34 -24.83 -18.14
C GLU A 721 -38.40 -25.58 -17.35
N SER A 722 -39.51 -24.92 -17.03
CA SER A 722 -40.58 -25.49 -16.23
C SER A 722 -41.11 -26.75 -16.93
N THR A 723 -41.15 -27.85 -16.19
CA THR A 723 -41.71 -29.12 -16.65
C THR A 723 -43.22 -29.01 -16.88
N VAL A 724 -43.79 -29.96 -17.62
CA VAL A 724 -45.24 -29.98 -17.90
C VAL A 724 -46.06 -29.98 -16.60
N ASP A 725 -45.62 -30.74 -15.59
CA ASP A 725 -46.31 -30.82 -14.30
C ASP A 725 -46.15 -29.55 -13.46
N GLU A 726 -44.97 -28.92 -13.47
CA GLU A 726 -44.78 -27.61 -12.83
C GLU A 726 -45.64 -26.53 -13.48
N ARG A 727 -45.70 -26.49 -14.82
CA ARG A 727 -46.56 -25.56 -15.57
C ARG A 727 -48.02 -25.78 -15.19
N ARG A 728 -48.51 -27.03 -15.20
CA ARG A 728 -49.89 -27.37 -14.82
C ARG A 728 -50.21 -26.91 -13.38
N ARG A 729 -49.34 -27.21 -12.41
CA ARG A 729 -49.53 -26.82 -11.01
C ARG A 729 -49.52 -25.31 -10.83
N ALA A 730 -48.59 -24.61 -11.47
CA ALA A 730 -48.50 -23.16 -11.38
C ALA A 730 -49.71 -22.45 -11.99
N PHE A 731 -50.19 -22.88 -13.17
CA PHE A 731 -51.40 -22.30 -13.76
C PHE A 731 -52.67 -22.62 -12.96
N ALA A 732 -52.79 -23.83 -12.40
CA ALA A 732 -53.89 -24.16 -11.49
C ALA A 732 -53.85 -23.27 -10.24
N GLY A 733 -52.66 -23.12 -9.64
CA GLY A 733 -52.48 -22.29 -8.45
C GLY A 733 -52.75 -20.80 -8.68
N LEU A 734 -52.38 -20.27 -9.86
CA LEU A 734 -52.71 -18.91 -10.26
C LEU A 734 -54.23 -18.72 -10.39
N ALA A 735 -54.95 -19.73 -10.89
CA ALA A 735 -56.39 -19.69 -11.04
C ALA A 735 -57.14 -19.86 -9.70
N ASP A 736 -56.65 -20.72 -8.81
CA ASP A 736 -57.36 -21.10 -7.59
C ASP A 736 -57.10 -20.22 -6.35
N GLY A 737 -56.02 -19.44 -6.32
CA GLY A 737 -55.68 -18.64 -5.14
C GLY A 737 -54.31 -18.91 -4.55
N SER A 738 -53.79 -20.12 -4.72
CA SER A 738 -52.60 -20.62 -4.01
C SER A 738 -51.27 -20.05 -4.54
N VAL A 739 -51.28 -19.40 -5.71
CA VAL A 739 -50.14 -18.64 -6.25
C VAL A 739 -50.55 -17.19 -6.46
N ASP A 740 -49.69 -16.28 -5.99
CA ASP A 740 -49.92 -14.83 -6.02
C ASP A 740 -49.02 -14.12 -7.03
N ILE A 741 -47.78 -14.59 -7.23
CA ILE A 741 -46.83 -13.99 -8.15
C ILE A 741 -46.22 -15.06 -9.05
N ALA A 742 -46.24 -14.83 -10.36
CA ALA A 742 -45.50 -15.64 -11.33
C ALA A 742 -44.41 -14.81 -12.00
N LEU A 743 -43.17 -15.32 -12.01
CA LEU A 743 -42.07 -14.77 -12.78
C LEU A 743 -41.95 -15.52 -14.10
N THR A 744 -41.78 -14.79 -15.20
CA THR A 744 -41.71 -15.37 -16.54
C THR A 744 -40.81 -14.57 -17.47
N THR A 745 -40.49 -15.17 -18.62
CA THR A 745 -39.78 -14.52 -19.72
C THR A 745 -40.77 -13.98 -20.76
N PRO A 746 -40.38 -12.97 -21.56
CA PRO A 746 -41.19 -12.48 -22.68
C PRO A 746 -41.59 -13.59 -23.65
N GLU A 747 -40.67 -14.53 -23.92
CA GLU A 747 -40.87 -15.63 -24.86
C GLU A 747 -41.93 -16.61 -24.35
N PHE A 748 -41.87 -16.95 -23.06
CA PHE A 748 -42.85 -17.83 -22.42
C PHE A 748 -44.22 -17.15 -22.33
N LEU A 749 -44.27 -15.86 -21.95
CA LEU A 749 -45.51 -15.09 -21.92
C LEU A 749 -46.16 -15.00 -23.31
N ALA A 750 -45.40 -14.67 -24.35
CA ALA A 750 -45.94 -14.55 -25.70
C ALA A 750 -46.57 -15.86 -26.19
N TRP A 751 -45.97 -17.00 -25.85
CA TRP A 751 -46.48 -18.33 -26.22
C TRP A 751 -47.67 -18.79 -25.37
N HIS A 752 -47.65 -18.50 -24.06
CA HIS A 752 -48.64 -18.98 -23.10
C HIS A 752 -49.65 -17.91 -22.64
N ALA A 753 -49.78 -16.80 -23.39
CA ALA A 753 -50.67 -15.69 -23.04
C ALA A 753 -52.12 -16.14 -22.77
N ASP A 754 -52.63 -17.09 -23.57
CA ASP A 754 -53.99 -17.61 -23.41
C ASP A 754 -54.14 -18.44 -22.11
N SER A 755 -53.08 -19.17 -21.70
CA SER A 755 -53.07 -19.91 -20.43
C SER A 755 -53.03 -18.97 -19.23
N PHE A 756 -52.25 -17.88 -19.29
CA PHE A 756 -52.28 -16.84 -18.26
C PHE A 756 -53.63 -16.13 -18.21
N ALA A 757 -54.23 -15.80 -19.37
CA ALA A 757 -55.54 -15.15 -19.44
C ALA A 757 -56.64 -16.03 -18.83
N TYR A 758 -56.58 -17.35 -19.05
CA TYR A 758 -57.55 -18.30 -18.51
C TYR A 758 -57.58 -18.33 -16.97
N THR A 759 -56.50 -17.95 -16.28
CA THR A 759 -56.47 -17.86 -14.81
C THR A 759 -57.43 -16.81 -14.25
N GLY A 760 -57.76 -15.76 -15.02
CA GLY A 760 -58.68 -14.68 -14.63
C GLY A 760 -58.19 -13.73 -13.52
N ARG A 761 -57.16 -14.11 -12.75
CA ARG A 761 -56.65 -13.39 -11.56
C ARG A 761 -55.47 -12.45 -11.82
N VAL A 762 -54.78 -12.56 -12.96
CA VAL A 762 -53.64 -11.66 -13.28
C VAL A 762 -54.16 -10.24 -13.57
N LYS A 763 -53.96 -9.32 -12.63
CA LYS A 763 -54.43 -7.91 -12.73
C LYS A 763 -53.31 -6.87 -12.72
N PHE A 764 -52.08 -7.31 -12.43
CA PHE A 764 -50.89 -6.48 -12.45
C PHE A 764 -49.77 -7.17 -13.23
N VAL A 765 -49.15 -6.45 -14.17
CA VAL A 765 -48.03 -6.96 -14.97
C VAL A 765 -46.85 -6.01 -14.83
N VAL A 766 -45.69 -6.57 -14.51
CA VAL A 766 -44.42 -5.85 -14.48
C VAL A 766 -43.61 -6.25 -15.70
N VAL A 767 -43.11 -5.27 -16.43
CA VAL A 767 -42.10 -5.47 -17.47
C VAL A 767 -40.82 -4.83 -16.97
N ASP A 768 -39.94 -5.63 -16.39
CA ASP A 768 -38.63 -5.17 -15.95
C ASP A 768 -37.67 -5.09 -17.15
N GLU A 769 -36.76 -4.12 -17.09
CA GLU A 769 -35.92 -3.72 -18.21
C GLU A 769 -36.69 -3.49 -19.52
N ALA A 770 -37.75 -2.69 -19.42
CA ALA A 770 -38.63 -2.31 -20.52
C ALA A 770 -37.91 -1.65 -21.71
N HIS A 771 -36.65 -1.23 -21.57
CA HIS A 771 -35.85 -0.70 -22.68
C HIS A 771 -35.67 -1.70 -23.84
N HIS A 772 -35.79 -3.01 -23.56
CA HIS A 772 -35.80 -4.05 -24.60
C HIS A 772 -36.97 -3.90 -25.59
N VAL A 773 -38.08 -3.27 -25.20
CA VAL A 773 -39.21 -2.97 -26.10
C VAL A 773 -38.78 -1.99 -27.22
N GLY A 774 -37.87 -1.05 -26.91
CA GLY A 774 -37.30 -0.14 -27.90
C GLY A 774 -36.37 -0.86 -28.89
N LEU A 775 -35.49 -1.72 -28.37
CA LEU A 775 -34.50 -2.46 -29.15
C LEU A 775 -35.14 -3.50 -30.11
N ALA A 776 -36.28 -4.08 -29.72
CA ALA A 776 -37.02 -5.07 -30.52
C ALA A 776 -37.37 -4.63 -31.95
N ARG A 777 -37.61 -3.34 -32.18
CA ARG A 777 -37.92 -2.82 -33.52
C ARG A 777 -36.71 -2.60 -34.42
N ALA A 778 -35.50 -2.60 -33.86
CA ALA A 778 -34.25 -2.57 -34.62
C ALA A 778 -33.84 -3.96 -35.17
N GLY A 779 -34.70 -4.98 -34.97
CA GLY A 779 -34.47 -6.36 -35.41
C GLY A 779 -33.84 -7.26 -34.35
N GLN A 780 -33.73 -6.78 -33.10
CA GLN A 780 -33.15 -7.54 -31.97
C GLN A 780 -34.26 -7.95 -30.99
N ARG A 781 -34.75 -9.19 -31.10
CA ARG A 781 -35.71 -9.89 -30.21
C ARG A 781 -37.21 -9.71 -30.51
N ASP A 782 -37.76 -10.66 -31.28
CA ASP A 782 -39.17 -10.69 -31.72
C ASP A 782 -40.21 -10.79 -30.58
N ALA A 783 -39.83 -11.33 -29.41
CA ALA A 783 -40.76 -11.56 -28.30
C ALA A 783 -41.23 -10.25 -27.64
N TYR A 784 -40.33 -9.29 -27.41
CA TYR A 784 -40.68 -7.97 -26.87
C TYR A 784 -41.53 -7.13 -27.84
N ALA A 785 -41.40 -7.34 -29.15
CA ALA A 785 -42.27 -6.68 -30.13
C ALA A 785 -43.74 -7.11 -30.01
N THR A 786 -44.01 -8.28 -29.42
CA THR A 786 -45.37 -8.83 -29.26
C THR A 786 -45.90 -8.77 -27.82
N ILE A 787 -45.08 -8.30 -26.86
CA ILE A 787 -45.43 -8.29 -25.42
C ILE A 787 -46.72 -7.50 -25.15
N GLY A 788 -46.93 -6.37 -25.83
CA GLY A 788 -48.14 -5.57 -25.70
C GLY A 788 -49.41 -6.33 -26.12
N THR A 789 -49.29 -7.19 -27.13
CA THR A 789 -50.41 -8.06 -27.56
C THR A 789 -50.69 -9.14 -26.54
N ALA A 790 -49.65 -9.75 -25.94
CA ALA A 790 -49.82 -10.71 -24.86
C ALA A 790 -50.50 -10.07 -23.63
N VAL A 791 -50.05 -8.88 -23.21
CA VAL A 791 -50.65 -8.14 -22.09
C VAL A 791 -52.13 -7.81 -22.34
N ARG A 792 -52.49 -7.38 -23.56
CA ARG A 792 -53.90 -7.13 -23.92
C ARG A 792 -54.78 -8.37 -23.78
N ARG A 793 -54.27 -9.56 -24.11
CA ARG A 793 -55.01 -10.83 -23.96
C ARG A 793 -55.32 -11.19 -22.51
N LEU A 794 -54.54 -10.69 -21.56
CA LEU A 794 -54.79 -10.87 -20.12
C LEU A 794 -55.98 -10.04 -19.60
N GLY A 795 -56.61 -9.22 -20.44
CA GLY A 795 -57.74 -8.37 -20.06
C GLY A 795 -57.34 -6.97 -19.58
N ASN A 796 -56.26 -6.41 -20.14
CA ASN A 796 -55.71 -5.09 -19.82
C ASN A 796 -55.42 -4.87 -18.32
N PRO A 797 -54.51 -5.66 -17.73
CA PRO A 797 -54.04 -5.43 -16.36
C PRO A 797 -53.33 -4.07 -16.23
N THR A 798 -53.18 -3.57 -15.00
CA THR A 798 -52.30 -2.42 -14.72
C THR A 798 -50.85 -2.82 -15.02
N VAL A 799 -50.12 -1.98 -15.75
CA VAL A 799 -48.74 -2.28 -16.17
C VAL A 799 -47.74 -1.36 -15.47
N LEU A 800 -46.69 -1.95 -14.91
CA LEU A 800 -45.48 -1.22 -14.49
C LEU A 800 -44.32 -1.62 -15.40
N ALA A 801 -43.87 -0.71 -16.25
CA ALA A 801 -42.67 -0.85 -17.05
C ALA A 801 -41.50 -0.16 -16.33
N LEU A 802 -40.41 -0.87 -16.07
CA LEU A 802 -39.24 -0.31 -15.38
C LEU A 802 -37.97 -0.42 -16.21
N THR A 803 -37.10 0.57 -16.13
CA THR A 803 -35.74 0.42 -16.67
C THR A 803 -34.74 1.36 -15.99
N ALA A 804 -33.45 1.02 -16.05
CA ALA A 804 -32.36 1.89 -15.63
C ALA A 804 -32.27 3.17 -16.44
N THR A 805 -32.47 3.05 -17.74
CA THR A 805 -32.19 4.11 -18.68
C THR A 805 -33.11 4.02 -19.89
N ALA A 806 -33.66 5.14 -20.32
CA ALA A 806 -34.44 5.25 -21.55
C ALA A 806 -34.12 6.59 -22.21
N ASP A 807 -33.69 6.55 -23.47
CA ASP A 807 -33.66 7.73 -24.32
C ASP A 807 -35.06 8.03 -24.90
N ASP A 808 -35.17 9.09 -25.70
CA ASP A 808 -36.45 9.53 -26.29
C ASP A 808 -37.10 8.45 -27.15
N GLU A 809 -36.30 7.73 -27.94
CA GLU A 809 -36.79 6.68 -28.85
C GLU A 809 -37.30 5.47 -28.06
N CYS A 810 -36.55 5.04 -27.05
CA CYS A 810 -36.91 3.96 -26.16
C CYS A 810 -38.19 4.26 -25.38
N ALA A 811 -38.30 5.43 -24.74
CA ALA A 811 -39.48 5.82 -23.99
C ALA A 811 -40.74 5.91 -24.88
N ALA A 812 -40.59 6.44 -26.10
CA ALA A 812 -41.67 6.49 -27.08
C ALA A 812 -42.09 5.09 -27.55
N ALA A 813 -41.14 4.16 -27.71
CA ALA A 813 -41.43 2.78 -28.09
C ALA A 813 -42.20 2.04 -27.00
N VAL A 814 -41.77 2.13 -25.74
CA VAL A 814 -42.46 1.51 -24.60
C VAL A 814 -43.90 1.98 -24.49
N ARG A 815 -44.13 3.31 -24.56
CA ARG A 815 -45.47 3.91 -24.51
C ARG A 815 -46.40 3.49 -25.64
N ARG A 816 -45.84 3.13 -26.80
CA ARG A 816 -46.63 2.69 -27.95
C ARG A 816 -47.07 1.24 -27.83
N GLU A 817 -46.19 0.37 -27.32
CA GLU A 817 -46.47 -1.07 -27.26
C GLU A 817 -47.20 -1.48 -25.98
N LEU A 818 -46.88 -0.85 -24.84
CA LEU A 818 -47.50 -1.10 -23.54
C LEU A 818 -48.52 0.01 -23.20
N PRO A 819 -49.61 -0.32 -22.48
CA PRO A 819 -50.65 0.64 -22.11
C PRO A 819 -50.17 1.55 -20.96
N ILE A 820 -49.22 2.45 -21.21
CA ILE A 820 -48.64 3.35 -20.20
C ILE A 820 -49.43 4.66 -20.11
N ASP A 821 -49.87 5.03 -18.90
CA ASP A 821 -50.60 6.26 -18.62
C ASP A 821 -49.68 7.40 -18.14
N VAL A 822 -48.65 7.08 -17.34
CA VAL A 822 -47.77 8.07 -16.69
C VAL A 822 -46.30 7.63 -16.79
N CYS A 823 -45.39 8.60 -16.94
CA CYS A 823 -43.94 8.37 -16.84
C CYS A 823 -43.37 9.04 -15.59
N VAL A 824 -42.56 8.30 -14.82
CA VAL A 824 -41.83 8.80 -13.64
C VAL A 824 -40.34 8.66 -13.92
N PHE A 825 -39.57 9.74 -13.76
CA PHE A 825 -38.14 9.78 -14.03
C PHE A 825 -37.38 10.16 -12.77
N ASP A 826 -36.32 9.42 -12.43
CA ASP A 826 -35.38 9.74 -11.35
C ASP A 826 -34.09 10.33 -11.94
N SER A 827 -33.82 11.61 -11.67
CA SER A 827 -32.69 12.37 -12.22
C SER A 827 -31.39 12.28 -11.41
N ALA A 828 -31.36 11.50 -10.33
CA ALA A 828 -30.28 11.63 -9.37
C ALA A 828 -28.92 11.05 -9.85
N ASP A 829 -27.89 11.91 -9.83
CA ASP A 829 -26.48 11.59 -10.12
C ASP A 829 -25.78 10.90 -8.92
N ARG A 830 -24.71 10.15 -9.20
CA ARG A 830 -23.84 9.51 -8.20
C ARG A 830 -22.40 10.03 -8.32
N PRO A 831 -22.14 11.31 -7.96
CA PRO A 831 -20.81 11.91 -8.07
C PRO A 831 -19.77 11.24 -7.14
N ASN A 832 -20.23 10.50 -6.14
CA ASN A 832 -19.38 9.77 -5.21
C ASN A 832 -18.75 8.49 -5.81
N LEU A 833 -19.21 8.04 -6.99
CA LEU A 833 -18.69 6.85 -7.67
C LEU A 833 -17.62 7.18 -8.71
N ARG A 834 -16.46 6.55 -8.58
CA ARG A 834 -15.37 6.60 -9.56
C ARG A 834 -15.16 5.25 -10.22
N LEU A 835 -14.80 5.24 -11.50
CA LEU A 835 -14.40 4.07 -12.25
C LEU A 835 -12.89 4.03 -12.39
N ASP A 836 -12.26 2.95 -11.92
CA ASP A 836 -10.86 2.62 -12.22
C ASP A 836 -10.83 1.55 -13.32
N ASP A 837 -10.74 2.00 -14.57
CA ASP A 837 -10.66 1.13 -15.74
C ASP A 837 -9.25 0.54 -15.87
N ARG A 838 -9.10 -0.73 -15.44
CA ARG A 838 -7.84 -1.50 -15.49
C ARG A 838 -7.99 -2.75 -16.34
N ARG A 839 -8.88 -2.73 -17.32
CA ARG A 839 -9.10 -3.86 -18.22
C ARG A 839 -7.79 -4.24 -18.91
N ASN A 840 -7.54 -5.54 -19.01
CA ASN A 840 -6.30 -6.10 -19.57
C ASN A 840 -5.02 -5.75 -18.78
N VAL A 841 -5.12 -5.43 -17.48
CA VAL A 841 -3.94 -5.28 -16.61
C VAL A 841 -3.12 -6.58 -16.59
N PRO A 842 -1.78 -6.54 -16.70
CA PRO A 842 -0.96 -7.76 -16.80
C PRO A 842 -1.04 -8.69 -15.59
N SER A 843 -1.26 -8.14 -14.39
CA SER A 843 -1.36 -8.91 -13.14
C SER A 843 -2.54 -8.43 -12.30
N ARG A 844 -3.74 -8.87 -12.67
CA ARG A 844 -4.97 -8.52 -11.93
C ARG A 844 -4.98 -9.04 -10.50
N ASP A 845 -4.32 -10.18 -10.23
CA ASP A 845 -4.27 -10.78 -8.89
C ASP A 845 -3.44 -9.94 -7.91
N ASN A 846 -2.29 -9.41 -8.36
CA ASN A 846 -1.47 -8.52 -7.54
C ASN A 846 -2.19 -7.19 -7.29
N TYR A 847 -2.87 -6.65 -8.31
CA TYR A 847 -3.70 -5.46 -8.14
C TYR A 847 -4.78 -5.71 -7.07
N LEU A 848 -5.47 -6.84 -7.14
CA LEU A 848 -6.52 -7.19 -6.20
C LEU A 848 -5.98 -7.42 -4.78
N ALA A 849 -4.83 -8.10 -4.64
CA ALA A 849 -4.19 -8.32 -3.36
C ALA A 849 -3.80 -7.00 -2.67
N ASN A 850 -3.24 -6.04 -3.42
CA ASN A 850 -2.90 -4.71 -2.89
C ASN A 850 -4.14 -3.91 -2.51
N LEU A 851 -5.21 -3.98 -3.32
CA LEU A 851 -6.47 -3.32 -3.00
C LEU A 851 -7.08 -3.87 -1.70
N VAL A 852 -7.11 -5.20 -1.56
CA VAL A 852 -7.63 -5.89 -0.37
C VAL A 852 -6.77 -5.61 0.86
N ALA A 853 -5.45 -5.49 0.69
CA ALA A 853 -4.52 -5.18 1.77
C ALA A 853 -4.76 -3.81 2.43
N THR A 854 -5.44 -2.87 1.75
CA THR A 854 -5.85 -1.59 2.35
C THR A 854 -6.79 -1.75 3.55
N GLY A 855 -7.50 -2.89 3.63
CA GLY A 855 -8.52 -3.16 4.64
C GLY A 855 -9.85 -2.44 4.38
N GLU A 856 -10.04 -1.80 3.22
CA GLU A 856 -11.32 -1.19 2.86
C GLU A 856 -12.35 -2.23 2.41
N LYS A 857 -13.64 -1.97 2.72
CA LYS A 857 -14.72 -2.93 2.45
C LYS A 857 -14.91 -3.15 0.95
N THR A 858 -14.66 -4.38 0.50
CA THR A 858 -14.50 -4.74 -0.91
C THR A 858 -15.37 -5.93 -1.30
N VAL A 859 -16.07 -5.83 -2.42
CA VAL A 859 -16.77 -6.97 -3.07
C VAL A 859 -16.12 -7.26 -4.41
N VAL A 860 -15.80 -8.52 -4.67
CA VAL A 860 -15.15 -8.99 -5.91
C VAL A 860 -16.10 -9.93 -6.64
N PHE A 861 -16.57 -9.54 -7.83
CA PHE A 861 -17.45 -10.36 -8.65
C PHE A 861 -16.69 -11.26 -9.62
N VAL A 862 -16.98 -12.56 -9.54
CA VAL A 862 -16.50 -13.61 -10.43
C VAL A 862 -17.66 -14.36 -11.08
N ASN A 863 -17.41 -15.10 -12.14
CA ASN A 863 -18.44 -15.76 -12.95
C ASN A 863 -18.70 -17.24 -12.59
N SER A 864 -17.96 -17.84 -11.66
CA SER A 864 -18.14 -19.25 -11.28
C SER A 864 -17.96 -19.50 -9.79
N ARG A 865 -18.56 -20.59 -9.29
CA ARG A 865 -18.47 -21.01 -7.87
C ARG A 865 -17.02 -21.35 -7.52
N GLU A 866 -16.35 -22.11 -8.38
CA GLU A 866 -14.95 -22.53 -8.22
C GLU A 866 -14.02 -21.32 -8.17
N GLN A 867 -14.24 -20.33 -9.04
CA GLN A 867 -13.45 -19.10 -9.06
C GLN A 867 -13.63 -18.27 -7.79
N SER A 868 -14.83 -18.29 -7.18
CA SER A 868 -15.05 -17.55 -5.94
C SER A 868 -14.20 -18.09 -4.78
N VAL A 869 -14.02 -19.40 -4.73
CA VAL A 869 -13.17 -20.07 -3.73
C VAL A 869 -11.69 -19.89 -4.07
N ALA A 870 -11.31 -20.08 -5.34
CA ALA A 870 -9.93 -20.00 -5.79
C ALA A 870 -9.32 -18.60 -5.57
N VAL A 871 -10.05 -17.55 -5.96
CA VAL A 871 -9.60 -16.16 -5.77
C VAL A 871 -9.53 -15.81 -4.28
N ALA A 872 -10.51 -16.25 -3.48
CA ALA A 872 -10.50 -16.03 -2.03
C ALA A 872 -9.26 -16.67 -1.36
N ARG A 873 -8.92 -17.91 -1.72
CA ARG A 873 -7.71 -18.59 -1.20
C ARG A 873 -6.42 -17.91 -1.63
N ALA A 874 -6.34 -17.49 -2.90
CA ALA A 874 -5.19 -16.75 -3.39
C ALA A 874 -4.99 -15.45 -2.60
N LEU A 875 -6.05 -14.67 -2.39
CA LEU A 875 -5.97 -13.41 -1.62
C LEU A 875 -5.58 -13.64 -0.17
N ARG A 876 -6.09 -14.68 0.48
CA ARG A 876 -5.68 -15.05 1.84
C ARG A 876 -4.19 -15.40 1.94
N LYS A 877 -3.61 -15.98 0.86
CA LYS A 877 -2.16 -16.23 0.77
C LYS A 877 -1.36 -14.95 0.53
N HIS A 878 -1.82 -14.08 -0.37
CA HIS A 878 -1.09 -12.89 -0.79
C HIS A 878 -1.20 -11.71 0.20
N ALA A 879 -2.30 -11.63 0.95
CA ALA A 879 -2.58 -10.61 1.96
C ALA A 879 -2.91 -11.26 3.33
N PRO A 880 -1.93 -11.92 3.98
CA PRO A 880 -2.15 -12.67 5.21
C PRO A 880 -2.69 -11.79 6.36
N GLN A 881 -2.39 -10.49 6.36
CA GLN A 881 -2.81 -9.52 7.37
C GLN A 881 -4.32 -9.25 7.40
N VAL A 882 -5.03 -9.49 6.29
CA VAL A 882 -6.49 -9.36 6.20
C VAL A 882 -7.16 -10.70 5.91
N ALA A 883 -6.40 -11.79 5.81
CA ALA A 883 -6.93 -13.12 5.50
C ALA A 883 -8.15 -13.53 6.35
N PRO A 884 -8.19 -13.28 7.68
CA PRO A 884 -9.38 -13.57 8.49
C PRO A 884 -10.67 -12.85 8.07
N LEU A 885 -10.53 -11.72 7.38
CA LEU A 885 -11.61 -10.84 6.95
C LEU A 885 -12.08 -11.14 5.52
N ILE A 886 -11.54 -12.18 4.88
CA ILE A 886 -11.84 -12.59 3.51
C ILE A 886 -12.76 -13.82 3.50
N GLY A 887 -13.96 -13.67 2.95
CA GLY A 887 -14.93 -14.74 2.70
C GLY A 887 -15.30 -14.88 1.22
N PHE A 888 -16.08 -15.91 0.89
CA PHE A 888 -16.69 -16.08 -0.43
C PHE A 888 -18.20 -16.29 -0.33
N TYR A 889 -18.92 -15.97 -1.40
CA TYR A 889 -20.37 -16.13 -1.51
C TYR A 889 -20.78 -16.69 -2.87
N ASN A 890 -21.38 -17.88 -2.87
CA ASN A 890 -21.85 -18.52 -4.09
C ASN A 890 -23.03 -19.48 -3.84
N ALA A 891 -23.63 -19.97 -4.91
CA ALA A 891 -24.78 -20.85 -4.86
C ALA A 891 -24.51 -22.30 -4.39
N GLY A 892 -23.24 -22.68 -4.13
CA GLY A 892 -22.88 -23.96 -3.51
C GLY A 892 -23.01 -23.95 -1.98
N LEU A 893 -22.99 -22.77 -1.35
CA LEU A 893 -23.22 -22.64 0.09
C LEU A 893 -24.68 -22.99 0.45
N SER A 894 -24.88 -23.64 1.59
CA SER A 894 -26.19 -23.87 2.18
C SER A 894 -26.87 -22.55 2.57
N ARG A 895 -28.19 -22.59 2.79
CA ARG A 895 -28.98 -21.40 3.15
C ARG A 895 -28.49 -20.77 4.47
N SER A 896 -28.13 -21.58 5.46
CA SER A 896 -27.62 -21.10 6.76
C SER A 896 -26.24 -20.45 6.62
N GLU A 897 -25.35 -21.01 5.80
CA GLU A 897 -24.02 -20.47 5.54
C GLU A 897 -24.07 -19.12 4.81
N ARG A 898 -24.90 -19.00 3.76
CA ARG A 898 -25.08 -17.72 3.03
C ARG A 898 -25.57 -16.61 3.98
N LYS A 899 -26.59 -16.90 4.78
CA LYS A 899 -27.12 -15.96 5.78
C LYS A 899 -26.06 -15.54 6.80
N ARG A 900 -25.21 -16.48 7.24
CA ARG A 900 -24.11 -16.20 8.17
C ARG A 900 -23.05 -15.30 7.53
N ILE A 901 -22.60 -15.61 6.31
CA ILE A 901 -21.61 -14.82 5.57
C ILE A 901 -22.12 -13.40 5.28
N GLU A 902 -23.37 -13.25 4.86
CA GLU A 902 -24.00 -11.94 4.68
C GLU A 902 -24.04 -11.13 5.97
N GLN A 903 -24.39 -11.77 7.10
CA GLN A 903 -24.39 -11.11 8.40
C GLN A 903 -22.98 -10.67 8.79
N LEU A 904 -21.97 -11.53 8.65
CA LEU A 904 -20.58 -11.20 8.96
C LEU A 904 -20.07 -10.03 8.11
N PHE A 905 -20.41 -10.01 6.82
CA PHE A 905 -20.05 -8.92 5.94
C PHE A 905 -20.83 -7.64 6.27
N ARG A 906 -22.11 -7.73 6.67
CA ARG A 906 -22.90 -6.57 7.11
C ARG A 906 -22.36 -5.94 8.40
N THR A 907 -21.89 -6.75 9.35
CA THR A 907 -21.35 -6.28 10.64
C THR A 907 -19.86 -5.96 10.59
N ASP A 908 -19.26 -5.84 9.40
CA ASP A 908 -17.83 -5.57 9.18
C ASP A 908 -16.88 -6.63 9.78
N ALA A 909 -17.40 -7.81 10.15
CA ALA A 909 -16.58 -8.96 10.57
C ALA A 909 -15.88 -9.64 9.38
N LEU A 910 -16.46 -9.51 8.18
CA LEU A 910 -15.76 -9.68 6.90
C LEU A 910 -15.67 -8.31 6.23
N LEU A 911 -14.50 -7.98 5.71
CA LEU A 911 -14.26 -6.76 4.93
C LEU A 911 -14.14 -7.05 3.44
N VAL A 912 -13.81 -8.29 3.06
CA VAL A 912 -13.66 -8.67 1.65
C VAL A 912 -14.51 -9.89 1.35
N LEU A 913 -15.32 -9.77 0.31
CA LEU A 913 -16.20 -10.85 -0.14
C LEU A 913 -16.00 -11.15 -1.63
N ILE A 914 -15.61 -12.38 -1.95
CA ILE A 914 -15.51 -12.85 -3.33
C ILE A 914 -16.82 -13.55 -3.68
N ALA A 915 -17.58 -12.95 -4.59
CA ALA A 915 -18.96 -13.35 -4.86
C ALA A 915 -19.20 -13.69 -6.33
N THR A 916 -20.12 -14.63 -6.56
CA THR A 916 -20.79 -14.76 -7.86
C THR A 916 -21.96 -13.76 -7.96
N SER A 917 -22.67 -13.72 -9.09
CA SER A 917 -23.90 -12.93 -9.24
C SER A 917 -24.96 -13.20 -8.17
N ALA A 918 -24.89 -14.33 -7.46
CA ALA A 918 -25.81 -14.66 -6.35
C ALA A 918 -25.75 -13.66 -5.17
N PHE A 919 -24.67 -12.89 -5.00
CA PHE A 919 -24.62 -11.80 -3.99
C PHE A 919 -25.24 -10.49 -4.54
N GLY A 920 -25.73 -10.54 -5.79
CA GLY A 920 -26.05 -9.42 -6.68
C GLY A 920 -27.43 -8.83 -6.48
N GLU A 921 -28.38 -9.50 -5.83
CA GLU A 921 -29.77 -9.05 -5.73
C GLU A 921 -30.30 -9.10 -4.27
N GLY A 922 -31.12 -8.13 -3.84
CA GLY A 922 -31.73 -8.09 -2.49
C GLY A 922 -30.87 -7.65 -1.28
N VAL A 923 -29.54 -7.75 -1.34
CA VAL A 923 -28.65 -7.38 -0.21
C VAL A 923 -28.23 -5.90 -0.28
N ASP A 924 -28.78 -5.06 0.61
CA ASP A 924 -28.35 -3.66 0.79
C ASP A 924 -27.27 -3.51 1.86
N ILE A 925 -26.08 -3.05 1.45
CA ILE A 925 -24.94 -2.79 2.33
C ILE A 925 -24.38 -1.43 1.95
N PRO A 926 -24.62 -0.39 2.77
CA PRO A 926 -24.40 0.98 2.34
C PRO A 926 -22.92 1.38 2.27
N ASN A 927 -22.05 0.70 3.03
CA ASN A 927 -20.65 1.09 3.27
C ASN A 927 -19.60 0.38 2.38
N ILE A 928 -19.97 -0.20 1.25
CA ILE A 928 -18.99 -0.82 0.31
C ILE A 928 -18.14 0.31 -0.31
N ARG A 929 -16.80 0.21 -0.22
CA ARG A 929 -15.84 1.18 -0.80
C ARG A 929 -15.36 0.75 -2.18
N HIS A 930 -15.18 -0.56 -2.37
CA HIS A 930 -14.70 -1.10 -3.63
C HIS A 930 -15.63 -2.19 -4.17
N VAL A 931 -16.02 -2.05 -5.44
CA VAL A 931 -16.59 -3.13 -6.23
C VAL A 931 -15.58 -3.49 -7.31
N VAL A 932 -15.19 -4.75 -7.39
CA VAL A 932 -14.24 -5.24 -8.37
C VAL A 932 -14.95 -6.19 -9.32
N LEU A 933 -15.01 -5.84 -10.61
CA LEU A 933 -15.44 -6.75 -11.66
C LEU A 933 -14.20 -7.53 -12.14
N TYR A 934 -13.94 -8.66 -11.47
CA TYR A 934 -12.76 -9.49 -11.72
C TYR A 934 -12.91 -10.27 -13.04
N HIS A 935 -14.11 -10.82 -13.28
CA HIS A 935 -14.52 -11.39 -14.56
C HIS A 935 -15.53 -10.49 -15.28
N MET A 936 -15.65 -10.67 -16.59
CA MET A 936 -16.60 -9.93 -17.42
C MET A 936 -18.04 -10.37 -17.08
N PRO A 937 -18.97 -9.43 -16.82
CA PRO A 937 -20.40 -9.75 -16.70
C PRO A 937 -20.98 -10.36 -17.99
N PHE A 938 -22.10 -11.07 -17.92
CA PHE A 938 -22.73 -11.66 -19.10
C PHE A 938 -23.63 -10.69 -19.88
N ASN A 939 -23.96 -9.54 -19.30
CA ASN A 939 -24.81 -8.55 -19.92
C ASN A 939 -24.67 -7.21 -19.22
N GLU A 940 -25.28 -6.18 -19.82
CA GLU A 940 -25.25 -4.83 -19.31
C GLU A 940 -26.00 -4.66 -17.97
N ILE A 941 -27.04 -5.46 -17.76
CA ILE A 941 -27.85 -5.41 -16.53
C ILE A 941 -26.98 -5.82 -15.34
N GLU A 942 -26.30 -6.98 -15.44
CA GLU A 942 -25.35 -7.45 -14.43
C GLU A 942 -24.22 -6.44 -14.18
N PHE A 943 -23.65 -5.87 -15.24
CA PHE A 943 -22.60 -4.85 -15.12
C PHE A 943 -23.06 -3.67 -14.27
N ASN A 944 -24.26 -3.16 -14.53
CA ASN A 944 -24.81 -2.01 -13.79
C ASN A 944 -25.22 -2.39 -12.36
N GLN A 945 -25.82 -3.56 -12.15
CA GLN A 945 -26.23 -4.03 -10.83
C GLN A 945 -25.03 -4.24 -9.91
N MET A 946 -23.99 -4.92 -10.40
CA MET A 946 -22.76 -5.16 -9.64
C MET A 946 -22.08 -3.83 -9.31
N SER A 947 -21.89 -2.96 -10.31
CA SER A 947 -21.24 -1.64 -10.15
C SER A 947 -22.01 -0.73 -9.18
N GLY A 948 -23.34 -0.75 -9.22
CA GLY A 948 -24.21 0.09 -8.39
C GLY A 948 -24.19 -0.21 -6.89
N ARG A 949 -23.45 -1.23 -6.44
CA ARG A 949 -23.31 -1.61 -5.03
C ARG A 949 -22.31 -0.75 -4.25
N ALA A 950 -21.34 -0.14 -4.94
CA ALA A 950 -20.37 0.72 -4.30
C ALA A 950 -21.07 1.98 -3.72
N GLY A 951 -20.63 2.47 -2.56
CA GLY A 951 -20.95 3.82 -2.06
C GLY A 951 -22.43 4.20 -1.99
N ARG A 952 -23.31 3.34 -1.45
CA ARG A 952 -24.74 3.68 -1.28
C ARG A 952 -24.98 4.64 -0.09
N ASP A 953 -24.02 4.78 0.82
CA ASP A 953 -23.99 5.81 1.87
C ASP A 953 -23.59 7.21 1.37
N GLY A 954 -23.39 7.40 0.06
CA GLY A 954 -22.98 8.68 -0.53
C GLY A 954 -21.49 9.04 -0.34
N LYS A 955 -20.70 8.22 0.36
CA LYS A 955 -19.26 8.46 0.53
C LYS A 955 -18.47 8.03 -0.72
N PRO A 956 -17.24 8.53 -0.92
CA PRO A 956 -16.40 8.14 -2.06
C PRO A 956 -16.24 6.62 -2.15
N ALA A 957 -16.49 6.08 -3.34
CA ALA A 957 -16.32 4.66 -3.62
C ALA A 957 -15.88 4.44 -5.08
N CYS A 958 -15.28 3.28 -5.35
CA CYS A 958 -14.64 2.98 -6.61
C CYS A 958 -15.10 1.64 -7.21
N VAL A 959 -15.38 1.63 -8.51
CA VAL A 959 -15.66 0.43 -9.31
C VAL A 959 -14.41 0.12 -10.13
N HIS A 960 -13.85 -1.09 -9.97
CA HIS A 960 -12.61 -1.52 -10.59
C HIS A 960 -12.89 -2.55 -11.68
N LEU A 961 -12.49 -2.25 -12.91
CA LEU A 961 -12.65 -3.17 -14.03
C LEU A 961 -11.35 -3.94 -14.24
N LEU A 962 -11.31 -5.23 -13.89
CA LEU A 962 -10.09 -6.06 -14.02
C LEU A 962 -10.18 -7.15 -15.09
N PHE A 963 -11.35 -7.31 -15.72
CA PHE A 963 -11.55 -8.28 -16.80
C PHE A 963 -10.78 -7.92 -18.07
N SER A 964 -10.56 -8.91 -18.91
CA SER A 964 -9.73 -8.87 -20.11
C SER A 964 -10.47 -9.44 -21.32
N ARG A 965 -9.83 -9.36 -22.50
CA ARG A 965 -10.32 -10.04 -23.70
C ARG A 965 -10.42 -11.56 -23.56
N ASN A 966 -9.65 -12.17 -22.65
CA ASN A 966 -9.72 -13.62 -22.44
C ASN A 966 -11.04 -14.03 -21.76
N ASP A 967 -11.58 -13.16 -20.90
CA ASP A 967 -12.87 -13.39 -20.23
C ASP A 967 -14.03 -13.42 -21.25
N CYS A 968 -13.91 -12.68 -22.37
CA CYS A 968 -14.87 -12.76 -23.47
C CYS A 968 -15.00 -14.19 -24.01
N ALA A 969 -13.88 -14.81 -24.36
CA ALA A 969 -13.85 -16.15 -24.94
C ALA A 969 -14.35 -17.22 -23.95
N LEU A 970 -14.14 -16.99 -22.65
CA LEU A 970 -14.62 -17.89 -21.60
C LEU A 970 -16.14 -17.80 -21.46
N ASN A 971 -16.72 -16.60 -21.39
CA ASN A 971 -18.17 -16.41 -21.33
C ASN A 971 -18.88 -16.93 -22.60
N GLU A 972 -18.28 -16.78 -23.79
CA GLU A 972 -18.82 -17.34 -25.04
C GLU A 972 -18.92 -18.86 -24.99
N ARG A 973 -17.90 -19.54 -24.46
CA ARG A 973 -17.93 -21.00 -24.30
C ARG A 973 -19.02 -21.42 -23.32
N ILE A 974 -19.13 -20.75 -22.17
CA ILE A 974 -20.17 -21.03 -21.18
C ILE A 974 -21.57 -20.91 -21.82
N LEU A 975 -21.83 -19.84 -22.58
CA LEU A 975 -23.12 -19.66 -23.25
C LEU A 975 -23.36 -20.67 -24.40
N ALA A 976 -22.30 -21.04 -25.13
CA ALA A 976 -22.39 -22.05 -26.19
C ALA A 976 -22.70 -23.45 -25.62
N ASP A 977 -22.20 -23.76 -24.44
CA ASP A 977 -22.45 -25.03 -23.75
C ASP A 977 -23.89 -25.10 -23.21
N MET A 978 -24.41 -23.97 -22.70
CA MET A 978 -25.80 -23.86 -22.22
C MET A 978 -26.82 -23.83 -23.36
N THR A 979 -26.45 -23.26 -24.52
CA THR A 979 -27.29 -23.21 -25.72
C THR A 979 -26.50 -23.66 -26.96
N PRO A 980 -26.43 -24.99 -27.19
CA PRO A 980 -25.67 -25.57 -28.29
C PRO A 980 -26.19 -25.11 -29.65
N CYS A 981 -25.31 -25.00 -30.64
CA CYS A 981 -25.73 -24.67 -31.99
C CYS A 981 -26.58 -25.80 -32.61
N HIS A 982 -27.28 -25.48 -33.71
CA HIS A 982 -28.10 -26.43 -34.45
C HIS A 982 -27.36 -27.75 -34.76
N ASP A 983 -26.10 -27.67 -35.17
CA ASP A 983 -25.33 -28.86 -35.57
C ASP A 983 -24.99 -29.77 -34.38
N SER A 984 -24.66 -29.19 -33.22
CA SER A 984 -24.47 -29.94 -31.98
C SER A 984 -25.77 -30.63 -31.56
N LEU A 985 -26.91 -29.93 -31.61
CA LEU A 985 -28.22 -30.52 -31.32
C LEU A 985 -28.57 -31.65 -32.31
N ALA A 986 -28.36 -31.42 -33.61
CA ALA A 986 -28.61 -32.43 -34.63
C ALA A 986 -27.78 -33.71 -34.41
N GLN A 987 -26.55 -33.60 -33.94
CA GLN A 987 -25.70 -34.74 -33.59
C GLN A 987 -26.25 -35.52 -32.39
N VAL A 988 -26.62 -34.82 -31.32
CA VAL A 988 -27.24 -35.45 -30.14
C VAL A 988 -28.52 -36.18 -30.56
N TYR A 989 -29.38 -35.55 -31.37
CA TYR A 989 -30.63 -36.17 -31.83
C TYR A 989 -30.40 -37.39 -32.72
N ARG A 990 -29.44 -37.34 -33.66
CA ARG A 990 -29.07 -38.50 -34.49
C ARG A 990 -28.60 -39.66 -33.62
N LYS A 991 -27.77 -39.39 -32.61
CA LYS A 991 -27.30 -40.43 -31.70
C LYS A 991 -28.43 -41.03 -30.88
N LEU A 992 -29.34 -40.21 -30.35
CA LEU A 992 -30.54 -40.69 -29.65
C LEU A 992 -31.40 -41.59 -30.56
N ARG A 993 -31.56 -41.24 -31.85
CA ARG A 993 -32.26 -42.09 -32.83
C ARG A 993 -31.53 -43.41 -33.10
N ASP A 994 -30.21 -43.39 -33.22
CA ASP A 994 -29.42 -44.59 -33.43
C ASP A 994 -29.49 -45.53 -32.22
N MET A 995 -29.47 -44.96 -31.00
CA MET A 995 -29.67 -45.72 -29.76
C MET A 995 -31.09 -46.30 -29.67
N GLN A 996 -32.12 -45.54 -30.06
CA GLN A 996 -33.49 -46.05 -30.13
C GLN A 996 -33.63 -47.20 -31.14
N ARG A 997 -32.99 -47.11 -32.30
CA ARG A 997 -32.99 -48.17 -33.33
C ARG A 997 -32.25 -49.43 -32.91
N ALA A 998 -31.23 -49.29 -32.07
CA ALA A 998 -30.46 -50.40 -31.52
C ALA A 998 -31.10 -51.00 -30.26
N SER A 999 -32.18 -50.41 -29.74
CA SER A 999 -32.88 -50.87 -28.55
C SER A 999 -34.11 -51.71 -28.93
N ASP A 1000 -34.25 -52.87 -28.31
CA ASP A 1000 -35.43 -53.74 -28.45
C ASP A 1000 -36.62 -53.29 -27.56
N THR A 1001 -36.45 -52.21 -26.80
CA THR A 1001 -37.43 -51.70 -25.84
C THR A 1001 -37.93 -50.31 -26.23
N LEU A 1002 -39.15 -49.96 -25.80
CA LEU A 1002 -39.75 -48.66 -26.10
C LEU A 1002 -38.92 -47.50 -25.52
N PHE A 1003 -38.37 -47.68 -24.32
CA PHE A 1003 -37.44 -46.74 -23.68
C PHE A 1003 -36.05 -47.36 -23.54
N PHE A 1004 -35.00 -46.57 -23.73
CA PHE A 1004 -33.60 -46.93 -23.42
C PHE A 1004 -33.02 -46.01 -22.34
N THR A 1005 -32.02 -46.49 -21.60
CA THR A 1005 -31.38 -45.73 -20.52
C THR A 1005 -30.02 -45.19 -20.94
N THR A 1006 -29.72 -43.93 -20.62
CA THR A 1006 -28.38 -43.35 -20.78
C THR A 1006 -28.16 -42.20 -19.80
N SER A 1007 -26.91 -41.94 -19.40
CA SER A 1007 -26.56 -40.75 -18.63
C SER A 1007 -26.13 -39.60 -19.54
N ASP A 1008 -26.29 -38.35 -19.09
CA ASP A 1008 -25.89 -37.17 -19.87
C ASP A 1008 -24.37 -37.18 -20.16
N ALA A 1009 -23.56 -37.69 -19.22
CA ALA A 1009 -22.11 -37.80 -19.36
C ALA A 1009 -21.70 -38.87 -20.39
N GLU A 1010 -22.37 -40.02 -20.39
CA GLU A 1010 -22.15 -41.08 -21.37
C GLU A 1010 -22.56 -40.65 -22.78
N LEU A 1011 -23.72 -39.99 -22.89
CA LEU A 1011 -24.19 -39.47 -24.16
C LEU A 1011 -23.27 -38.36 -24.69
N ALA A 1012 -22.78 -37.46 -23.84
CA ALA A 1012 -21.82 -36.42 -24.22
C ALA A 1012 -20.53 -37.05 -24.78
N LYS A 1013 -19.96 -38.03 -24.07
CA LYS A 1013 -18.76 -38.76 -24.51
C LYS A 1013 -18.97 -39.48 -25.86
N ASN A 1014 -20.16 -40.02 -26.09
CA ASN A 1014 -20.48 -40.79 -27.29
C ASN A 1014 -20.87 -39.94 -28.51
N VAL A 1015 -21.24 -38.67 -28.29
CA VAL A 1015 -21.62 -37.71 -29.35
C VAL A 1015 -20.48 -36.76 -29.69
N SER A 1016 -19.63 -36.40 -28.72
CA SER A 1016 -18.57 -35.42 -28.89
C SER A 1016 -17.56 -35.83 -29.97
N THR A 1017 -17.25 -34.90 -30.88
CA THR A 1017 -16.22 -35.07 -31.92
C THR A 1017 -15.21 -33.94 -31.85
N ASP A 1018 -14.03 -34.10 -32.49
CA ASP A 1018 -13.02 -33.02 -32.55
C ASP A 1018 -13.53 -31.76 -33.28
N ILE A 1019 -14.54 -31.91 -34.14
CA ILE A 1019 -15.12 -30.81 -34.93
C ILE A 1019 -16.27 -30.13 -34.17
N PHE A 1020 -17.04 -30.89 -33.38
CA PHE A 1020 -18.13 -30.40 -32.56
C PHE A 1020 -18.06 -31.04 -31.17
N PRO A 1021 -17.33 -30.41 -30.23
CA PRO A 1021 -17.26 -30.91 -28.86
C PRO A 1021 -18.64 -30.75 -28.21
N VAL A 1022 -19.13 -31.82 -27.58
CA VAL A 1022 -20.40 -31.83 -26.86
C VAL A 1022 -20.12 -32.25 -25.42
N ASN A 1023 -20.39 -31.36 -24.47
CA ASN A 1023 -20.23 -31.65 -23.05
C ASN A 1023 -21.56 -32.05 -22.40
N THR A 1024 -21.50 -32.43 -21.12
CA THR A 1024 -22.68 -32.87 -20.36
C THR A 1024 -23.79 -31.81 -20.35
N SER A 1025 -23.44 -30.53 -20.16
CA SER A 1025 -24.40 -29.42 -20.14
C SER A 1025 -25.13 -29.25 -21.48
N SER A 1026 -24.40 -29.41 -22.59
CA SER A 1026 -24.96 -29.39 -23.94
C SER A 1026 -25.98 -30.50 -24.14
N VAL A 1027 -25.70 -31.71 -23.64
CA VAL A 1027 -26.64 -32.85 -23.70
C VAL A 1027 -27.89 -32.61 -22.86
N THR A 1028 -27.70 -32.12 -21.62
CA THR A 1028 -28.82 -31.80 -20.73
C THR A 1028 -29.77 -30.80 -21.39
N CYS A 1029 -29.23 -29.74 -22.01
CA CYS A 1029 -30.02 -28.77 -22.77
C CYS A 1029 -30.72 -29.42 -23.98
N ALA A 1030 -30.00 -30.21 -24.77
CA ALA A 1030 -30.52 -30.87 -25.97
C ALA A 1030 -31.73 -31.77 -25.65
N VAL A 1031 -31.62 -32.62 -24.64
CA VAL A 1031 -32.70 -33.51 -24.18
C VAL A 1031 -33.92 -32.69 -23.75
N ALA A 1032 -33.72 -31.59 -23.02
CA ALA A 1032 -34.81 -30.74 -22.59
C ALA A 1032 -35.53 -30.05 -23.78
N VAL A 1033 -34.78 -29.54 -24.76
CA VAL A 1033 -35.32 -28.93 -26.00
C VAL A 1033 -36.11 -29.97 -26.81
N PHE A 1034 -35.56 -31.17 -27.03
CA PHE A 1034 -36.25 -32.21 -27.79
C PHE A 1034 -37.53 -32.69 -27.09
N ARG A 1035 -37.54 -32.73 -25.76
CA ARG A 1035 -38.73 -33.05 -24.98
C ARG A 1035 -39.81 -31.98 -25.16
N GLU A 1036 -39.45 -30.70 -25.12
CA GLU A 1036 -40.38 -29.59 -25.34
C GLU A 1036 -40.97 -29.59 -26.75
N LEU A 1037 -40.17 -29.94 -27.76
CA LEU A 1037 -40.61 -30.09 -29.16
C LEU A 1037 -41.42 -31.38 -29.42
N GLY A 1038 -41.57 -32.25 -28.42
CA GLY A 1038 -42.25 -33.54 -28.55
C GLY A 1038 -41.50 -34.56 -29.41
N LEU A 1039 -40.20 -34.35 -29.68
CA LEU A 1039 -39.34 -35.28 -30.41
C LEU A 1039 -38.96 -36.50 -29.57
N ILE A 1040 -38.89 -36.32 -28.24
CA ILE A 1040 -38.60 -37.41 -27.29
C ILE A 1040 -39.53 -37.34 -26.08
N GLU A 1041 -39.65 -38.47 -25.39
CA GLU A 1041 -40.19 -38.61 -24.04
C GLU A 1041 -39.06 -39.06 -23.12
N ALA A 1042 -38.90 -38.42 -21.96
CA ALA A 1042 -37.77 -38.67 -21.08
C ALA A 1042 -38.14 -38.57 -19.60
N HIS A 1043 -37.75 -39.58 -18.82
CA HIS A 1043 -37.96 -39.69 -17.37
C HIS A 1043 -36.62 -39.83 -16.63
N ALA A 1044 -36.48 -39.18 -15.47
CA ALA A 1044 -35.29 -39.30 -14.64
C ALA A 1044 -35.41 -40.51 -13.71
N MET A 1045 -34.35 -41.32 -13.62
CA MET A 1045 -34.20 -42.43 -12.68
C MET A 1045 -32.89 -42.30 -11.92
N PHE A 1046 -32.88 -42.64 -10.64
CA PHE A 1046 -31.66 -42.74 -9.85
C PHE A 1046 -31.11 -44.16 -9.91
N GLY A 1047 -29.90 -44.31 -10.45
CA GLY A 1047 -29.14 -45.56 -10.44
C GLY A 1047 -27.95 -45.48 -9.46
N PRO A 1048 -27.23 -46.60 -9.26
CA PRO A 1048 -26.07 -46.66 -8.36
C PRO A 1048 -24.89 -45.78 -8.79
N ASP A 1049 -24.78 -45.42 -10.09
CA ASP A 1049 -23.73 -44.56 -10.65
C ASP A 1049 -24.20 -43.11 -10.92
N GLY A 1050 -25.34 -42.70 -10.37
CA GLY A 1050 -25.90 -41.34 -10.49
C GLY A 1050 -27.22 -41.25 -11.26
N LEU A 1051 -27.58 -40.04 -11.71
CA LEU A 1051 -28.82 -39.75 -12.41
C LEU A 1051 -28.77 -40.30 -13.86
N VAL A 1052 -29.65 -41.25 -14.18
CA VAL A 1052 -29.78 -41.86 -15.52
C VAL A 1052 -31.14 -41.47 -16.10
N ARG A 1053 -31.21 -41.22 -17.41
CA ARG A 1053 -32.46 -40.89 -18.10
C ARG A 1053 -32.99 -42.09 -18.87
N SER A 1054 -34.28 -42.38 -18.70
CA SER A 1054 -35.05 -43.29 -19.55
C SER A 1054 -35.66 -42.47 -20.69
N ILE A 1055 -35.28 -42.75 -21.94
CA ILE A 1055 -35.62 -41.95 -23.13
C ILE A 1055 -36.33 -42.82 -24.17
N HIS A 1056 -37.40 -42.29 -24.77
CA HIS A 1056 -38.09 -42.82 -25.94
C HIS A 1056 -38.14 -41.75 -27.05
N VAL A 1057 -37.57 -42.03 -28.21
CA VAL A 1057 -37.59 -41.12 -29.37
C VAL A 1057 -38.82 -41.38 -30.23
N LYS A 1058 -39.67 -40.36 -30.45
CA LYS A 1058 -40.94 -40.48 -31.15
C LYS A 1058 -40.78 -40.40 -32.68
N ASP A 1059 -41.44 -41.30 -33.42
CA ASP A 1059 -41.55 -41.19 -34.88
C ASP A 1059 -42.58 -40.09 -35.23
N THR A 1060 -42.08 -38.89 -35.47
CA THR A 1060 -42.88 -37.71 -35.83
C THR A 1060 -42.79 -37.42 -37.34
N GLN A 1061 -43.93 -37.29 -38.03
CA GLN A 1061 -44.00 -36.99 -39.47
C GLN A 1061 -43.98 -35.49 -39.80
N SER A 1062 -44.15 -34.62 -38.80
CA SER A 1062 -44.13 -33.16 -38.94
C SER A 1062 -42.72 -32.59 -38.73
N LYS A 1063 -42.28 -31.68 -39.62
CA LYS A 1063 -41.06 -30.89 -39.41
C LYS A 1063 -41.29 -29.92 -38.25
N VAL A 1064 -40.38 -29.93 -37.26
CA VAL A 1064 -40.35 -28.98 -36.14
C VAL A 1064 -39.19 -28.01 -36.32
N GLN A 1065 -39.33 -26.76 -35.89
CA GLN A 1065 -38.23 -25.81 -35.83
C GLN A 1065 -37.67 -25.77 -34.41
N LEU A 1066 -36.34 -25.67 -34.24
CA LEU A 1066 -35.75 -25.56 -32.90
C LEU A 1066 -36.24 -24.32 -32.15
N THR A 1067 -36.53 -23.25 -32.89
CA THR A 1067 -37.12 -22.01 -32.37
C THR A 1067 -38.55 -22.16 -31.89
N ASP A 1068 -39.23 -23.29 -32.14
CA ASP A 1068 -40.52 -23.57 -31.52
C ASP A 1068 -40.36 -23.90 -30.02
N SER A 1069 -39.16 -24.29 -29.57
CA SER A 1069 -38.82 -24.44 -28.14
C SER A 1069 -38.62 -23.06 -27.52
N VAL A 1070 -39.30 -22.81 -26.40
CA VAL A 1070 -39.12 -21.58 -25.60
C VAL A 1070 -37.69 -21.56 -25.04
N ARG A 1071 -37.23 -22.70 -24.51
CA ARG A 1071 -35.87 -22.85 -23.95
C ARG A 1071 -34.78 -22.50 -24.95
N TYR A 1072 -34.91 -22.94 -26.19
CA TYR A 1072 -33.91 -22.69 -27.23
C TYR A 1072 -33.86 -21.21 -27.64
N ARG A 1073 -35.01 -20.55 -27.77
CA ARG A 1073 -35.10 -19.11 -28.07
C ARG A 1073 -34.47 -18.26 -26.97
N GLU A 1074 -34.83 -18.51 -25.72
CA GLU A 1074 -34.26 -17.80 -24.57
C GLU A 1074 -32.72 -17.89 -24.55
N GLY A 1075 -32.17 -19.05 -24.90
CA GLY A 1075 -30.73 -19.27 -24.97
C GLY A 1075 -30.02 -18.56 -26.14
N LEU A 1076 -30.70 -18.37 -27.28
CA LEU A 1076 -30.17 -17.58 -28.40
C LEU A 1076 -30.15 -16.09 -28.04
N ASP A 1077 -31.20 -15.61 -27.38
CA ASP A 1077 -31.31 -14.22 -26.93
C ASP A 1077 -30.22 -13.88 -25.91
N GLU A 1078 -29.95 -14.77 -24.95
CA GLU A 1078 -28.85 -14.64 -23.98
C GLU A 1078 -27.49 -14.45 -24.67
N ARG A 1079 -27.23 -15.18 -25.76
CA ARG A 1079 -26.01 -15.05 -26.55
C ARG A 1079 -25.93 -13.73 -27.29
N GLU A 1080 -27.01 -13.27 -27.91
CA GLU A 1080 -27.04 -12.00 -28.62
C GLU A 1080 -26.82 -10.81 -27.68
N ILE A 1081 -27.47 -10.84 -26.51
CA ILE A 1081 -27.32 -9.82 -25.46
C ILE A 1081 -25.86 -9.76 -24.99
N PHE A 1082 -25.25 -10.92 -24.73
CA PHE A 1082 -23.83 -10.96 -24.35
C PHE A 1082 -22.94 -10.40 -25.46
N HIS A 1083 -23.15 -10.76 -26.73
CA HIS A 1083 -22.35 -10.25 -27.85
C HIS A 1083 -22.44 -8.73 -27.98
N THR A 1084 -23.65 -8.18 -27.86
CA THR A 1084 -23.90 -6.73 -27.90
C THR A 1084 -23.19 -6.03 -26.73
N PHE A 1085 -23.35 -6.56 -25.51
CA PHE A 1085 -22.68 -6.04 -24.32
C PHE A 1085 -21.15 -6.12 -24.41
N ARG A 1086 -20.61 -7.28 -24.81
CA ARG A 1086 -19.17 -7.52 -25.01
C ARG A 1086 -18.57 -6.48 -25.95
N ASP A 1087 -19.22 -6.24 -27.09
CA ASP A 1087 -18.75 -5.30 -28.08
C ASP A 1087 -18.79 -3.86 -27.58
N TRP A 1088 -19.87 -3.47 -26.90
CA TRP A 1088 -19.98 -2.15 -26.29
C TRP A 1088 -18.94 -1.94 -25.19
N VAL A 1089 -18.88 -2.84 -24.19
CA VAL A 1089 -18.04 -2.65 -23.01
C VAL A 1089 -16.57 -2.61 -23.43
N MET A 1090 -16.12 -3.49 -24.33
CA MET A 1090 -14.72 -3.56 -24.76
C MET A 1090 -14.28 -2.45 -25.72
N ARG A 1091 -15.21 -1.78 -26.42
CA ARG A 1091 -14.91 -0.64 -27.30
C ARG A 1091 -15.03 0.71 -26.61
N SER A 1092 -15.83 0.79 -25.54
CA SER A 1092 -16.04 2.01 -24.78
C SER A 1092 -14.76 2.47 -24.07
N ASN A 1093 -14.51 3.79 -24.12
CA ASN A 1093 -13.43 4.40 -23.35
C ASN A 1093 -13.84 4.57 -21.87
N ALA A 1094 -12.87 4.92 -21.01
CA ALA A 1094 -13.11 5.07 -19.58
C ALA A 1094 -14.16 6.15 -19.23
N ALA A 1095 -14.26 7.24 -20.02
CA ALA A 1095 -15.21 8.32 -19.77
C ALA A 1095 -16.66 7.90 -20.10
N ASP A 1096 -16.85 7.11 -21.15
CA ASP A 1096 -18.15 6.55 -21.53
C ASP A 1096 -18.63 5.54 -20.47
N LEU A 1097 -17.73 4.68 -20.00
CA LEU A 1097 -18.02 3.73 -18.93
C LEU A 1097 -18.30 4.43 -17.59
N GLN A 1098 -17.53 5.48 -17.24
CA GLN A 1098 -17.77 6.30 -16.05
C GLN A 1098 -19.17 6.91 -16.10
N ARG A 1099 -19.56 7.51 -17.24
CA ARG A 1099 -20.90 8.06 -17.42
C ARG A 1099 -21.98 7.00 -17.25
N ARG A 1100 -21.78 5.80 -17.80
CA ARG A 1100 -22.75 4.70 -17.66
C ARG A 1100 -22.93 4.24 -16.21
N VAL A 1101 -21.87 4.26 -15.40
CA VAL A 1101 -21.92 3.85 -13.99
C VAL A 1101 -22.48 4.95 -13.07
N SER A 1102 -22.22 6.23 -13.37
CA SER A 1102 -22.63 7.33 -12.48
C SER A 1102 -23.92 8.07 -12.89
N HIS A 1103 -24.35 8.01 -14.16
CA HIS A 1103 -25.51 8.77 -14.66
C HIS A 1103 -26.62 7.88 -15.29
N PRO A 1104 -27.92 8.16 -15.05
CA PRO A 1104 -29.00 7.63 -15.88
C PRO A 1104 -29.02 8.31 -17.26
N ILE A 1105 -29.37 7.54 -18.32
CA ILE A 1105 -29.80 8.13 -19.60
C ILE A 1105 -31.32 8.34 -19.50
N LEU A 1106 -31.74 9.61 -19.61
CA LEU A 1106 -33.15 10.03 -19.53
C LEU A 1106 -33.59 10.71 -20.84
N PRO A 1107 -34.91 10.73 -21.15
CA PRO A 1107 -35.46 11.47 -22.29
C PRO A 1107 -35.22 12.99 -22.18
N SER A 1108 -35.10 13.68 -23.30
CA SER A 1108 -34.76 15.10 -23.41
C SER A 1108 -35.71 16.00 -22.60
N ASP A 1109 -37.01 15.68 -22.61
CA ASP A 1109 -38.03 16.43 -21.86
C ASP A 1109 -37.91 16.29 -20.33
N ALA A 1110 -37.30 15.20 -19.86
CA ALA A 1110 -37.04 14.96 -18.44
C ALA A 1110 -35.74 15.63 -17.98
N GLN A 1111 -34.72 15.70 -18.85
CA GLN A 1111 -33.47 16.42 -18.59
C GLN A 1111 -33.70 17.93 -18.37
N ALA A 1112 -34.65 18.53 -19.10
CA ALA A 1112 -35.01 19.94 -18.96
C ALA A 1112 -35.72 20.29 -17.63
N LYS A 1113 -36.45 19.35 -17.03
CA LYS A 1113 -37.11 19.53 -15.73
C LYS A 1113 -36.18 19.28 -14.54
N GLY A 1114 -35.20 18.39 -14.69
CA GLY A 1114 -34.16 18.15 -13.66
C GLY A 1114 -33.27 19.37 -13.44
N ALA A 1115 -32.87 20.05 -14.53
CA ALA A 1115 -32.02 21.25 -14.46
C ALA A 1115 -32.69 22.46 -13.76
N GLN A 1116 -34.03 22.51 -13.72
CA GLN A 1116 -34.76 23.56 -12.97
C GLN A 1116 -34.90 23.25 -11.48
N HIS A 1117 -34.72 21.99 -11.07
CA HIS A 1117 -34.81 21.58 -9.67
C HIS A 1117 -33.47 21.75 -8.94
N ASP A 1118 -32.34 21.55 -9.63
CA ASP A 1118 -30.97 21.77 -9.11
C ASP A 1118 -30.61 23.26 -8.90
N GLU A 1119 -31.40 24.20 -9.43
CA GLU A 1119 -31.25 25.64 -9.14
C GLU A 1119 -32.07 26.10 -7.90
N ALA A 1120 -32.85 25.21 -7.29
CA ALA A 1120 -33.75 25.52 -6.17
C ALA A 1120 -33.45 24.77 -4.85
N GLU A 1121 -32.49 23.85 -4.84
CA GLU A 1121 -31.85 23.26 -3.63
C GLU A 1121 -30.41 23.77 -3.48
#